data_AF-A0ABD3VFV3-F1
#
_entry.id   AF-A0ABD3VFV3-F1
#
_cell.length_a   1.000
_cell.length_b   1.000
_cell.length_c   1.000
_cell.angle_alpha   90.00
_cell.angle_beta   90.00
_cell.angle_gamma   90.00
#
_symmetry.space_group_name_H-M   'P 1'
#
loop_
_entity.id
_entity.type
_entity.pdbx_description
1 polymer ?
#
loop_
_entity_poly.entity_id
_entity_poly.type
_entity_poly.pdbx_seq_one_letter_code
_entity_poly.pdbx_strand_id
1 'polypeptide(L)'
;MALPPEKIAELKQIIHTQLSQIDVQSRIRSILADTLREEFGGQANKMGEEEMMKRLRQEGIVENILQQIQFDGHTQPKPATHFTDKDSRLMQTSGRKANIDPSRRYLYFHIKTGKAFLEHLEDTETTPGQVISVFTFHVHFRGQRFRSRPVPCACEPDIDEGFLLELHKEGAGDAGKMADAATLLSICDPIHIVLIKTDPTGETTTVSSHFFEWRPILTNSSGRIATSVELKGTGTESKVSAGVIEVQLELFPRIQQVLSQDVLSAQISLERTRQAEKERLFLVYAKTWWKEYLSIRETHKERLVKLFAQDENMTNRPVCSFVKPLRAGRLLDTAREAARFVSLMHQEKVQTLGGGEKAEQWTTMHTFLCRNKGDCEDHAVLLCSLLLGFGLDAYVCVGTKAKGAVHAWVMTISVDGLITFWESLNGHRYIHEAIDPNMPPMDKQHRPKYPYKTIGCVFNHQSFYANYQPSDSVEICQFNLDDESRWKAMSQDAILSVCSPGSCPFWPSLPPLCASGLDTALISNDIEQQLRVLVIEQRRDLGLNTMWDDQLSYLLTPALAAYETERVTGLTVGNEEFQDAIKQAVPDGHTFKGYPIQFSHRNARRAFATCLRSPVCEEIIHCRGDHVRLAVRVKVYPYPESACATWIMFACKYKSVV
;
A
#
# COMPACT_ATOMS: atom_id res chain seq x y z
N MET A 1 31.85 -9.38 -16.83
CA MET A 1 31.96 -9.03 -15.39
C MET A 1 33.02 -9.95 -14.78
N ALA A 2 34.07 -9.41 -14.18
CA ALA A 2 35.10 -10.22 -13.51
C ALA A 2 34.66 -10.58 -12.09
N LEU A 3 34.97 -11.81 -11.65
CA LEU A 3 34.67 -12.27 -10.29
C LEU A 3 35.45 -11.45 -9.25
N PRO A 4 34.90 -11.18 -8.05
CA PRO A 4 35.61 -10.50 -6.98
C PRO A 4 36.90 -11.24 -6.60
N PRO A 5 38.01 -10.53 -6.29
CA PRO A 5 39.31 -11.13 -6.00
C PRO A 5 39.28 -12.09 -4.80
N GLU A 6 38.42 -11.83 -3.82
CA GLU A 6 38.20 -12.70 -2.66
C GLU A 6 37.59 -14.05 -3.06
N LYS A 7 36.60 -14.06 -3.96
CA LYS A 7 36.03 -15.30 -4.50
C LYS A 7 37.03 -16.07 -5.36
N ILE A 8 37.94 -15.37 -6.05
CA ILE A 8 39.03 -16.01 -6.81
C ILE A 8 40.02 -16.71 -5.87
N ALA A 9 40.34 -16.10 -4.72
CA ALA A 9 41.21 -16.71 -3.71
C ALA A 9 40.56 -17.95 -3.07
N GLU A 10 39.27 -17.86 -2.72
CA GLU A 10 38.48 -18.97 -2.19
C GLU A 10 38.39 -20.13 -3.19
N LEU A 11 38.09 -19.84 -4.46
CA LEU A 11 38.08 -20.83 -5.54
C LEU A 11 39.45 -21.51 -5.72
N LYS A 12 40.55 -20.75 -5.67
CA LYS A 12 41.90 -21.32 -5.74
C LYS A 12 42.18 -22.27 -4.58
N GLN A 13 41.73 -21.94 -3.37
CA GLN A 13 41.94 -22.77 -2.18
C GLN A 13 41.10 -24.07 -2.22
N ILE A 14 39.85 -23.99 -2.70
CA ILE A 14 38.99 -25.16 -2.91
C ILE A 14 39.60 -26.08 -3.97
N ILE A 15 40.01 -25.53 -5.12
CA ILE A 15 40.66 -26.30 -6.19
C ILE A 15 41.95 -26.96 -5.69
N HIS A 16 42.77 -26.24 -4.91
CA HIS A 16 44.01 -26.79 -4.36
C HIS A 16 43.75 -27.95 -3.38
N THR A 17 42.74 -27.81 -2.52
CA THR A 17 42.34 -28.85 -1.56
C THR A 17 41.84 -30.09 -2.28
N GLN A 18 41.04 -29.93 -3.34
CA GLN A 18 40.54 -31.06 -4.14
C GLN A 18 41.64 -31.74 -4.96
N LEU A 19 42.56 -30.96 -5.55
CA LEU A 19 43.76 -31.50 -6.20
C LEU A 19 44.71 -32.20 -5.23
N SER A 20 44.58 -32.00 -3.91
CA SER A 20 45.37 -32.72 -2.90
C SER A 20 44.76 -34.07 -2.49
N GLN A 21 43.53 -34.38 -2.92
CA GLN A 21 42.93 -35.68 -2.66
C GLN A 21 43.68 -36.79 -3.39
N ILE A 22 43.99 -37.87 -2.66
CA ILE A 22 44.85 -38.97 -3.09
C ILE A 22 44.38 -39.61 -4.41
N ASP A 23 43.06 -39.73 -4.60
CA ASP A 23 42.46 -40.34 -5.81
C ASP A 23 42.56 -39.46 -7.08
N VAL A 24 42.58 -38.13 -6.91
CA VAL A 24 42.71 -37.19 -8.04
C VAL A 24 44.18 -37.11 -8.48
N GLN A 25 45.11 -37.06 -7.52
CA GLN A 25 46.53 -37.07 -7.82
C GLN A 25 47.03 -38.40 -8.37
N SER A 26 46.46 -39.53 -7.93
CA SER A 26 46.80 -40.86 -8.46
C SER A 26 46.34 -41.01 -9.92
N ARG A 27 45.14 -40.52 -10.26
CA ARG A 27 44.62 -40.51 -11.63
C ARG A 27 45.41 -39.60 -12.56
N ILE A 28 45.75 -38.38 -12.12
CA ILE A 28 46.61 -37.47 -12.91
C ILE A 28 48.00 -38.11 -13.12
N ARG A 29 48.57 -38.74 -12.09
CA ARG A 29 49.85 -39.47 -12.22
C ARG A 29 49.76 -40.69 -13.13
N SER A 30 48.63 -41.42 -13.14
CA SER A 30 48.40 -42.53 -14.06
C SER A 30 48.39 -42.06 -15.50
N ILE A 31 47.67 -40.98 -15.82
CA ILE A 31 47.62 -40.41 -17.17
C ILE A 31 48.99 -39.91 -17.61
N LEU A 32 49.73 -39.25 -16.71
CA LEU A 32 51.12 -38.86 -16.98
C LEU A 32 52.02 -40.08 -17.25
N ALA A 33 51.85 -41.17 -16.49
CA ALA A 33 52.63 -42.40 -16.66
C ALA A 33 52.28 -43.15 -17.95
N ASP A 34 51.00 -43.19 -18.33
CA ASP A 34 50.54 -43.79 -19.59
C ASP A 34 51.01 -42.97 -20.80
N THR A 35 51.04 -41.64 -20.68
CA THR A 35 51.54 -40.78 -21.74
C THR A 35 53.07 -40.89 -21.91
N LEU A 36 53.81 -41.02 -20.79
CA LEU A 36 55.25 -41.31 -20.83
C LEU A 36 55.55 -42.72 -21.39
N ARG A 37 54.62 -43.68 -21.27
CA ARG A 37 54.74 -45.01 -21.87
C ARG A 37 54.47 -45.01 -23.38
N GLU A 38 53.55 -44.17 -23.85
CA GLU A 38 53.33 -43.94 -25.29
C GLU A 38 54.54 -43.27 -25.98
N GLU A 39 55.33 -42.46 -25.25
CA GLU A 39 56.52 -41.77 -25.77
C GLU A 39 57.76 -42.65 -25.98
N PHE A 40 57.77 -43.91 -25.52
CA PHE A 40 58.88 -44.85 -25.79
C PHE A 40 58.89 -45.43 -27.22
N GLY A 41 57.95 -45.00 -28.08
CA GLY A 41 57.94 -45.23 -29.52
C GLY A 41 58.59 -44.12 -30.35
N GLY A 42 59.70 -43.53 -29.89
CA GLY A 42 60.65 -42.80 -30.74
C GLY A 42 60.26 -41.39 -31.20
N GLN A 43 60.30 -40.41 -30.29
CA GLN A 43 60.92 -39.07 -30.42
C GLN A 43 60.46 -38.22 -29.23
N ALA A 44 61.40 -37.83 -28.36
CA ALA A 44 61.10 -37.02 -27.17
C ALA A 44 60.68 -35.60 -27.58
N ASN A 45 59.38 -35.34 -27.63
CA ASN A 45 58.83 -34.00 -27.78
C ASN A 45 58.10 -33.63 -26.50
N LYS A 46 58.56 -32.59 -25.79
CA LYS A 46 57.96 -32.12 -24.54
C LYS A 46 56.48 -31.80 -24.78
N MET A 47 55.58 -32.60 -24.21
CA MET A 47 54.15 -32.34 -24.27
C MET A 47 53.82 -30.97 -23.65
N GLY A 48 53.12 -30.11 -24.40
CA GLY A 48 52.73 -28.77 -23.96
C GLY A 48 51.53 -28.80 -23.01
N GLU A 49 51.42 -27.79 -22.14
CA GLU A 49 50.35 -27.64 -21.13
C GLU A 49 48.94 -27.72 -21.74
N GLU A 50 48.78 -27.25 -22.98
CA GLU A 50 47.51 -27.22 -23.71
C GLU A 50 47.04 -28.62 -24.14
N GLU A 51 47.97 -29.50 -24.55
CA GLU A 51 47.69 -30.89 -24.93
C GLU A 51 47.35 -31.72 -23.68
N MET A 52 48.02 -31.46 -22.56
CA MET A 52 47.73 -32.08 -21.27
C MET A 52 46.33 -31.72 -20.77
N MET A 53 45.96 -30.42 -20.84
CA MET A 53 44.62 -29.97 -20.48
C MET A 53 43.53 -30.58 -21.37
N LYS A 54 43.84 -30.85 -22.63
CA LYS A 54 42.91 -31.53 -23.56
C LYS A 54 42.69 -32.99 -23.18
N ARG A 55 43.76 -33.74 -22.85
CA ARG A 55 43.64 -35.14 -22.39
C ARG A 55 42.89 -35.24 -21.05
N LEU A 56 43.15 -34.33 -20.11
CA LEU A 56 42.45 -34.31 -18.81
C LEU A 56 40.93 -34.04 -18.95
N ARG A 57 40.51 -33.28 -19.97
CA ARG A 57 39.09 -33.12 -20.32
C ARG A 57 38.52 -34.34 -21.02
N GLN A 58 39.28 -34.97 -21.93
CA GLN A 58 38.84 -36.20 -22.61
C GLN A 58 38.58 -37.35 -21.62
N GLU A 59 39.43 -37.48 -20.59
CA GLU A 59 39.26 -38.46 -19.51
C GLU A 59 38.22 -38.03 -18.44
N GLY A 60 37.54 -36.90 -18.65
CA GLY A 60 36.46 -36.43 -17.78
C GLY A 60 36.90 -35.97 -16.39
N ILE A 61 38.20 -35.80 -16.14
CA ILE A 61 38.74 -35.41 -14.82
C ILE A 61 38.38 -33.95 -14.51
N VAL A 62 38.47 -33.07 -15.51
CA VAL A 62 38.13 -31.65 -15.36
C VAL A 62 36.64 -31.50 -15.09
N GLU A 63 35.78 -32.22 -15.80
CA GLU A 63 34.34 -32.25 -15.57
C GLU A 63 33.99 -32.83 -14.19
N ASN A 64 34.68 -33.86 -13.72
CA ASN A 64 34.45 -34.46 -12.41
C ASN A 64 34.82 -33.49 -11.27
N ILE A 65 35.96 -32.80 -11.37
CA ILE A 65 36.35 -31.74 -10.43
C ILE A 65 35.31 -30.61 -10.44
N LEU A 66 34.84 -30.18 -11.63
CA LEU A 66 33.81 -29.14 -11.75
C LEU A 66 32.44 -29.58 -11.20
N GLN A 67 32.07 -30.86 -11.34
CA GLN A 67 30.82 -31.40 -10.80
C GLN A 67 30.85 -31.56 -9.27
N GLN A 68 32.01 -31.84 -8.70
CA GLN A 68 32.18 -31.91 -7.24
C GLN A 68 32.30 -30.53 -6.59
N ILE A 69 32.65 -29.50 -7.36
CA ILE A 69 32.52 -28.09 -6.95
C ILE A 69 31.06 -27.67 -7.17
N GLN A 70 30.12 -28.28 -6.42
CA GLN A 70 28.76 -27.77 -6.32
C GLN A 70 28.76 -26.51 -5.45
N PHE A 71 28.23 -25.42 -5.99
CA PHE A 71 27.91 -24.22 -5.23
C PHE A 71 26.70 -24.54 -4.35
N ASP A 72 26.93 -24.75 -3.06
CA ASP A 72 25.87 -25.05 -2.10
C ASP A 72 24.85 -23.90 -2.03
N GLY A 73 23.73 -24.15 -2.71
CA GLY A 73 22.51 -23.38 -2.64
C GLY A 73 21.33 -24.32 -2.52
N HIS A 74 21.27 -25.16 -1.48
CA HIS A 74 20.01 -25.59 -0.85
C HIS A 74 20.19 -26.36 0.48
N THR A 75 19.73 -25.70 1.56
CA THR A 75 18.90 -26.21 2.68
C THR A 75 19.07 -27.64 3.22
N GLN A 76 19.64 -27.77 4.42
CA GLN A 76 19.16 -28.67 5.48
C GLN A 76 19.25 -28.03 6.88
N PRO A 77 18.39 -28.42 7.84
CA PRO A 77 18.09 -27.64 9.05
C PRO A 77 18.97 -28.05 10.24
N LYS A 78 19.56 -27.07 10.95
CA LYS A 78 20.26 -27.28 12.23
C LYS A 78 20.03 -26.09 13.18
N PRO A 79 20.17 -26.33 14.50
CA PRO A 79 19.20 -25.88 15.51
C PRO A 79 19.39 -24.43 15.95
N ALA A 80 18.31 -23.89 16.53
CA ALA A 80 18.29 -22.60 17.20
C ALA A 80 19.32 -22.54 18.33
N THR A 81 20.29 -21.63 18.21
CA THR A 81 20.82 -20.80 19.31
C THR A 81 21.91 -19.86 18.77
N HIS A 82 21.94 -18.66 19.33
CA HIS A 82 22.91 -17.56 19.17
C HIS A 82 22.70 -16.50 18.07
N PHE A 83 22.17 -15.36 18.54
CA PHE A 83 22.65 -13.99 18.33
C PHE A 83 23.46 -13.74 17.05
N THR A 84 22.81 -13.10 16.07
CA THR A 84 23.49 -12.48 14.92
C THR A 84 23.68 -10.99 15.14
N ASP A 85 24.90 -10.55 14.89
CA ASP A 85 25.37 -9.16 14.87
C ASP A 85 24.43 -8.20 14.14
N LYS A 86 24.27 -7.02 14.72
CA LYS A 86 23.27 -6.01 14.37
C LYS A 86 23.59 -5.20 13.11
N ASP A 87 24.73 -5.41 12.46
CA ASP A 87 25.22 -4.53 11.39
C ASP A 87 25.12 -5.09 9.96
N SER A 88 24.74 -6.35 9.76
CA SER A 88 24.69 -6.93 8.39
C SER A 88 23.33 -6.81 7.69
N ARG A 89 22.25 -6.41 8.40
CA ARG A 89 20.88 -6.33 7.84
C ARG A 89 20.50 -4.96 7.26
N LEU A 90 21.33 -3.93 7.41
CA LEU A 90 21.02 -2.58 6.91
C LEU A 90 21.54 -2.32 5.47
N MET A 91 22.22 -3.28 4.83
CA MET A 91 22.77 -3.11 3.47
C MET A 91 22.31 -4.14 2.43
N GLN A 92 21.26 -4.92 2.69
CA GLN A 92 20.67 -5.82 1.68
C GLN A 92 19.32 -5.32 1.16
N THR A 93 19.31 -4.10 0.63
CA THR A 93 18.34 -3.68 -0.40
C THR A 93 19.12 -3.34 -1.66
N SER A 94 19.71 -4.34 -2.30
CA SER A 94 20.39 -4.16 -3.57
C SER A 94 20.08 -5.32 -4.49
N GLY A 95 19.25 -5.04 -5.50
CA GLY A 95 19.09 -5.84 -6.71
C GLY A 95 18.51 -7.24 -6.56
N ARG A 96 17.19 -7.37 -6.40
CA ARG A 96 16.54 -8.56 -6.99
C ARG A 96 16.85 -8.52 -8.48
N LYS A 97 17.64 -9.46 -9.00
CA LYS A 97 17.79 -9.65 -10.45
C LYS A 97 16.38 -9.78 -11.02
N ALA A 98 15.94 -8.80 -11.80
CA ALA A 98 14.64 -8.85 -12.43
C ALA A 98 14.62 -10.12 -13.30
N ASN A 99 13.67 -11.01 -13.03
CA ASN A 99 13.47 -12.20 -13.85
C ASN A 99 12.72 -11.73 -15.12
N ILE A 100 13.47 -11.20 -16.09
CA ILE A 100 12.93 -10.59 -17.30
C ILE A 100 12.57 -11.73 -18.26
N ASP A 101 11.30 -11.81 -18.66
CA ASP A 101 10.82 -12.77 -19.64
C ASP A 101 11.17 -12.27 -21.06
N PRO A 102 12.05 -12.95 -21.80
CA PRO A 102 12.48 -12.49 -23.13
C PRO A 102 11.35 -12.54 -24.18
N SER A 103 10.24 -13.22 -23.90
CA SER A 103 9.06 -13.27 -24.76
C SER A 103 8.18 -12.01 -24.67
N ARG A 104 8.47 -11.11 -23.71
CA ARG A 104 7.67 -9.94 -23.41
C ARG A 104 8.39 -8.65 -23.75
N ARG A 105 7.62 -7.57 -23.86
CA ARG A 105 8.14 -6.22 -24.05
C ARG A 105 7.97 -5.41 -22.79
N TYR A 106 9.00 -4.64 -22.48
CA TYR A 106 9.13 -3.80 -21.31
C TYR A 106 9.47 -2.37 -21.72
N LEU A 107 9.02 -1.43 -20.91
CA LEU A 107 9.40 -0.04 -20.93
C LEU A 107 10.21 0.25 -19.65
N TYR A 108 11.49 0.51 -19.82
CA TYR A 108 12.32 1.03 -18.75
C TYR A 108 12.08 2.54 -18.62
N PHE A 109 11.41 2.93 -17.55
CA PHE A 109 11.07 4.30 -17.17
C PHE A 109 12.05 4.78 -16.11
N HIS A 110 12.88 5.76 -16.43
CA HIS A 110 14.00 6.15 -15.57
C HIS A 110 13.99 7.65 -15.29
N ILE A 111 13.94 8.01 -14.00
CA ILE A 111 13.98 9.39 -13.51
C ILE A 111 15.44 9.72 -13.19
N LYS A 112 16.05 10.62 -13.98
CA LYS A 112 17.47 10.96 -13.90
C LYS A 112 17.76 11.98 -12.79
N THR A 113 17.11 13.14 -12.87
CA THR A 113 17.34 14.24 -11.94
C THR A 113 16.06 15.05 -11.76
N GLY A 114 15.95 15.74 -10.62
CA GLY A 114 14.97 16.80 -10.42
C GLY A 114 15.63 18.18 -10.51
N LYS A 115 14.86 19.18 -10.93
CA LYS A 115 15.26 20.59 -11.02
C LYS A 115 14.09 21.50 -10.63
N ALA A 116 14.41 22.72 -10.21
CA ALA A 116 13.43 23.78 -9.94
C ALA A 116 12.35 23.44 -8.89
N PHE A 117 12.69 22.66 -7.86
CA PHE A 117 11.85 22.47 -6.68
C PHE A 117 12.00 23.67 -5.73
N LEU A 118 11.49 24.83 -6.15
CA LEU A 118 11.79 26.14 -5.55
C LEU A 118 11.36 26.29 -4.08
N GLU A 119 10.40 25.49 -3.61
CA GLU A 119 9.99 25.45 -2.20
C GLU A 119 11.07 24.88 -1.26
N HIS A 120 12.13 24.30 -1.82
CA HIS A 120 13.18 23.58 -1.12
C HIS A 120 14.57 24.18 -1.32
N LEU A 121 14.64 25.51 -1.52
CA LEU A 121 15.90 26.24 -1.65
C LEU A 121 16.74 26.18 -0.36
N GLU A 122 16.10 26.26 0.80
CA GLU A 122 16.75 26.32 2.12
C GLU A 122 17.07 24.94 2.72
N ASP A 123 16.52 23.85 2.16
CA ASP A 123 16.69 22.47 2.66
C ASP A 123 18.09 21.88 2.36
N THR A 124 19.02 22.68 1.81
CA THR A 124 20.34 22.24 1.33
C THR A 124 21.41 22.14 2.42
N GLU A 125 21.26 22.82 3.57
CA GLU A 125 22.25 22.79 4.66
C GLU A 125 22.00 21.62 5.61
N THR A 126 22.63 20.47 5.36
CA THR A 126 22.54 19.30 6.23
C THR A 126 23.54 19.37 7.38
N THR A 127 23.06 19.54 8.62
CA THR A 127 23.88 19.32 9.82
C THR A 127 23.89 17.81 10.15
N PRO A 128 25.04 17.19 10.50
CA PRO A 128 25.10 15.77 10.83
C PRO A 128 24.12 15.40 11.97
N GLY A 129 23.22 14.46 11.70
CA GLY A 129 22.24 13.93 12.67
C GLY A 129 20.84 14.55 12.61
N GLN A 130 20.60 15.56 11.76
CA GLN A 130 19.26 16.11 11.55
C GLN A 130 18.43 15.23 10.62
N VAL A 131 17.22 14.87 11.05
CA VAL A 131 16.24 14.18 10.19
C VAL A 131 15.71 15.21 9.18
N ILE A 132 15.82 14.91 7.89
CA ILE A 132 15.43 15.80 6.79
C ILE A 132 14.17 15.32 6.09
N SER A 133 13.50 16.24 5.40
CA SER A 133 12.39 15.88 4.51
C SER A 133 12.92 15.07 3.32
N VAL A 134 12.15 14.09 2.87
CA VAL A 134 12.50 13.23 1.73
C VAL A 134 11.36 13.15 0.72
N PHE A 135 11.72 13.14 -0.55
CA PHE A 135 10.87 12.81 -1.67
C PHE A 135 10.85 11.31 -1.94
N THR A 136 9.69 10.79 -2.30
CA THR A 136 9.53 9.42 -2.80
C THR A 136 8.61 9.45 -4.03
N PHE A 137 9.09 8.88 -5.14
CA PHE A 137 8.30 8.69 -6.35
C PHE A 137 7.59 7.35 -6.32
N HIS A 138 6.29 7.40 -6.58
CA HIS A 138 5.44 6.23 -6.76
C HIS A 138 4.96 6.18 -8.20
N VAL A 139 5.15 5.04 -8.86
CA VAL A 139 4.80 4.85 -10.27
C VAL A 139 3.76 3.74 -10.37
N HIS A 140 2.64 4.02 -11.03
CA HIS A 140 1.62 3.03 -11.35
C HIS A 140 1.37 2.97 -12.85
N PHE A 141 1.39 1.77 -13.40
CA PHE A 141 1.08 1.50 -14.79
C PHE A 141 0.41 0.14 -14.93
N ARG A 142 -0.86 0.12 -15.35
CA ARG A 142 -1.62 -1.09 -15.72
C ARG A 142 -1.56 -2.22 -14.70
N GLY A 143 -1.73 -1.89 -13.43
CA GLY A 143 -1.71 -2.87 -12.35
C GLY A 143 -0.31 -3.23 -11.85
N GLN A 144 0.74 -2.53 -12.29
CA GLN A 144 2.08 -2.61 -11.73
C GLN A 144 2.36 -1.35 -10.91
N ARG A 145 2.93 -1.53 -9.71
CA ARG A 145 3.31 -0.42 -8.83
C ARG A 145 4.77 -0.50 -8.45
N PHE A 146 5.40 0.66 -8.39
CA PHE A 146 6.78 0.81 -7.99
C PHE A 146 6.93 1.99 -7.06
N ARG A 147 8.01 1.96 -6.28
CA ARG A 147 8.38 2.99 -5.32
C ARG A 147 9.88 3.22 -5.41
N SER A 148 10.32 4.47 -5.51
CA SER A 148 11.74 4.84 -5.46
C SER A 148 12.31 4.67 -4.06
N ARG A 149 13.65 4.75 -3.94
CA ARG A 149 14.25 5.08 -2.64
C ARG A 149 13.85 6.49 -2.23
N PRO A 150 13.82 6.79 -0.91
CA PRO A 150 13.68 8.16 -0.44
C PRO A 150 14.89 8.99 -0.85
N VAL A 151 14.65 10.18 -1.38
CA VAL A 151 15.67 11.14 -1.83
C VAL A 151 15.52 12.41 -0.99
N PRO A 152 16.60 12.98 -0.42
CA PRO A 152 16.54 14.27 0.27
C PRO A 152 15.79 15.34 -0.53
N CYS A 153 14.89 16.08 0.12
CA CYS A 153 14.28 17.25 -0.50
C CYS A 153 15.35 18.32 -0.76
N ALA A 154 15.40 18.82 -1.98
CA ALA A 154 16.29 19.89 -2.41
C ALA A 154 15.70 20.57 -3.65
N CYS A 155 16.20 21.75 -4.00
CA CYS A 155 15.84 22.42 -5.25
C CYS A 155 16.22 21.58 -6.51
N GLU A 156 17.34 20.85 -6.42
CA GLU A 156 17.83 19.94 -7.46
C GLU A 156 18.13 18.56 -6.86
N PRO A 157 17.10 17.73 -6.61
CA PRO A 157 17.29 16.44 -5.95
C PRO A 157 17.96 15.42 -6.89
N ASP A 158 18.95 14.69 -6.35
CA ASP A 158 19.65 13.59 -7.03
C ASP A 158 18.83 12.30 -6.89
N ILE A 159 18.09 11.94 -7.94
CA ILE A 159 17.10 10.85 -7.91
C ILE A 159 17.71 9.55 -8.44
N ASP A 160 18.16 9.53 -9.69
CA ASP A 160 18.66 8.33 -10.42
C ASP A 160 17.94 7.01 -10.09
N GLU A 161 16.66 6.92 -10.47
CA GLU A 161 15.78 5.78 -10.16
C GLU A 161 15.16 5.18 -11.42
N GLY A 162 15.19 3.85 -11.54
CA GLY A 162 14.74 3.13 -12.73
C GLY A 162 13.64 2.12 -12.42
N PHE A 163 12.59 2.14 -13.26
CA PHE A 163 11.42 1.28 -13.14
C PHE A 163 11.22 0.48 -14.42
N LEU A 164 11.08 -0.84 -14.32
CA LEU A 164 10.87 -1.70 -15.49
C LEU A 164 9.38 -2.08 -15.58
N LEU A 165 8.67 -1.49 -16.53
CA LEU A 165 7.23 -1.65 -16.72
C LEU A 165 6.95 -2.69 -17.81
N GLU A 166 6.18 -3.74 -17.52
CA GLU A 166 5.74 -4.69 -18.54
C GLU A 166 4.60 -4.10 -19.39
N LEU A 167 4.67 -4.26 -20.72
CA LEU A 167 3.65 -3.76 -21.66
C LEU A 167 2.71 -4.91 -22.05
N HIS A 168 1.52 -4.99 -21.43
CA HIS A 168 0.51 -6.03 -21.68
C HIS A 168 -0.90 -5.45 -21.90
N LYS A 169 -1.73 -6.07 -22.75
CA LYS A 169 -3.04 -5.54 -23.16
C LYS A 169 -4.22 -5.86 -22.22
N GLU A 170 -4.30 -7.06 -21.63
CA GLU A 170 -5.50 -7.47 -20.87
C GLU A 170 -5.19 -7.93 -19.43
N GLY A 171 -4.01 -8.51 -19.15
CA GLY A 171 -3.57 -8.82 -17.78
C GLY A 171 -2.08 -9.22 -17.69
N ALA A 172 -1.48 -9.10 -16.50
CA ALA A 172 -0.11 -9.55 -16.25
C ALA A 172 -0.07 -11.09 -16.36
N GLY A 173 0.71 -11.62 -17.30
CA GLY A 173 0.80 -13.07 -17.51
C GLY A 173 0.19 -13.60 -18.81
N ASP A 174 -0.59 -12.79 -19.54
CA ASP A 174 -1.28 -13.21 -20.76
C ASP A 174 -0.33 -13.10 -21.98
N ALA A 175 0.70 -13.94 -22.00
CA ALA A 175 1.83 -13.85 -22.91
C ALA A 175 1.83 -15.03 -23.91
N GLY A 176 0.99 -14.95 -24.94
CA GLY A 176 1.13 -15.79 -26.12
C GLY A 176 2.09 -15.21 -27.18
N LYS A 177 2.22 -13.88 -27.25
CA LYS A 177 2.97 -13.18 -28.33
C LYS A 177 3.50 -11.81 -27.88
N MET A 178 4.75 -11.50 -28.23
CA MET A 178 5.35 -10.18 -28.00
C MET A 178 4.53 -9.07 -28.68
N ALA A 179 4.21 -8.01 -27.95
CA ALA A 179 3.45 -6.88 -28.48
C ALA A 179 4.19 -6.19 -29.64
N ASP A 180 3.50 -6.02 -30.77
CA ASP A 180 3.95 -5.25 -31.92
C ASP A 180 3.60 -3.77 -31.79
N ALA A 181 4.05 -2.94 -32.74
CA ALA A 181 3.85 -1.49 -32.68
C ALA A 181 2.36 -1.09 -32.64
N ALA A 182 1.49 -1.80 -33.37
CA ALA A 182 0.06 -1.54 -33.39
C ALA A 182 -0.61 -1.90 -32.06
N THR A 183 -0.24 -3.03 -31.47
CA THR A 183 -0.70 -3.44 -30.13
C THR A 183 -0.27 -2.43 -29.08
N LEU A 184 0.99 -1.98 -29.10
CA LEU A 184 1.50 -0.96 -28.18
C LEU A 184 0.81 0.38 -28.34
N LEU A 185 0.52 0.80 -29.58
CA LEU A 185 -0.21 2.03 -29.86
C LEU A 185 -1.62 2.02 -29.24
N SER A 186 -2.26 0.84 -29.20
CA SER A 186 -3.59 0.65 -28.60
C SER A 186 -3.61 0.72 -27.06
N ILE A 187 -2.44 0.64 -26.41
CA ILE A 187 -2.32 0.78 -24.95
C ILE A 187 -2.28 2.28 -24.63
N CYS A 188 -3.46 2.83 -24.33
CA CYS A 188 -3.66 4.26 -24.12
C CYS A 188 -3.48 4.72 -22.66
N ASP A 189 -3.25 3.79 -21.72
CA ASP A 189 -3.04 4.14 -20.31
C ASP A 189 -1.76 4.98 -20.12
N PRO A 190 -1.82 6.10 -19.38
CA PRO A 190 -0.64 6.85 -19.00
C PRO A 190 0.09 6.16 -17.84
N ILE A 191 1.37 6.49 -17.67
CA ILE A 191 2.11 6.19 -16.45
C ILE A 191 1.70 7.23 -15.40
N HIS A 192 1.11 6.78 -14.30
CA HIS A 192 0.74 7.67 -13.20
C HIS A 192 1.90 7.80 -12.21
N ILE A 193 2.41 9.02 -12.08
CA ILE A 193 3.54 9.38 -11.23
C ILE A 193 3.01 10.21 -10.07
N VAL A 194 3.23 9.73 -8.84
CA VAL A 194 2.86 10.45 -7.61
C VAL A 194 4.13 10.76 -6.84
N LEU A 195 4.35 12.03 -6.52
CA LEU A 195 5.46 12.50 -5.70
C LEU A 195 4.96 12.77 -4.28
N ILE A 196 5.48 12.03 -3.32
CA ILE A 196 5.19 12.19 -1.89
C ILE A 196 6.39 12.82 -1.19
N LYS A 197 6.16 13.90 -0.43
CA LYS A 197 7.11 14.43 0.55
C LYS A 197 6.80 13.79 1.90
N THR A 198 7.82 13.29 2.58
CA THR A 198 7.74 12.87 3.98
C THR A 198 8.59 13.81 4.80
N ASP A 199 8.00 14.48 5.77
CA ASP A 199 8.71 15.40 6.66
C ASP A 199 9.53 14.63 7.74
N PRO A 200 10.33 15.34 8.55
CA PRO A 200 11.08 14.71 9.64
C PRO A 200 10.21 14.09 10.75
N THR A 201 8.94 14.49 10.85
CA THR A 201 7.98 13.95 11.82
C THR A 201 7.32 12.65 11.33
N GLY A 202 7.49 12.32 10.04
CA GLY A 202 6.87 11.19 9.36
C GLY A 202 5.52 11.51 8.73
N GLU A 203 5.12 12.78 8.71
CA GLU A 203 3.93 13.24 8.00
C GLU A 203 4.18 13.25 6.49
N THR A 204 3.24 12.67 5.74
CA THR A 204 3.29 12.59 4.28
C THR A 204 2.44 13.70 3.65
N THR A 205 2.90 14.31 2.56
CA THR A 205 2.10 15.22 1.74
C THR A 205 2.27 14.90 0.26
N THR A 206 1.20 15.05 -0.52
CA THR A 206 1.26 14.86 -1.97
C THR A 206 1.74 16.15 -2.61
N VAL A 207 2.92 16.11 -3.21
CA VAL A 207 3.50 17.26 -3.94
C VAL A 207 2.95 17.31 -5.36
N SER A 208 2.86 16.16 -6.04
CA SER A 208 2.38 16.11 -7.42
C SER A 208 1.69 14.79 -7.76
N SER A 209 0.72 14.84 -8.67
CA SER A 209 0.04 13.70 -9.28
C SER A 209 0.00 13.90 -10.80
N HIS A 210 0.89 13.25 -11.54
CA HIS A 210 1.11 13.51 -12.97
C HIS A 210 0.82 12.26 -13.82
N PHE A 211 0.12 12.45 -14.94
CA PHE A 211 -0.15 11.39 -15.93
C PHE A 211 0.76 11.56 -17.14
N PHE A 212 1.73 10.68 -17.27
CA PHE A 212 2.76 10.74 -18.30
C PHE A 212 2.41 9.86 -19.52
N GLU A 213 2.38 10.47 -20.71
CA GLU A 213 2.12 9.80 -21.99
C GLU A 213 3.41 9.20 -22.55
N TRP A 214 3.52 7.87 -22.49
CA TRP A 214 4.76 7.14 -22.79
C TRP A 214 4.91 6.77 -24.27
N ARG A 215 3.82 6.75 -25.06
CA ARG A 215 3.81 6.29 -26.47
C ARG A 215 4.68 7.09 -27.45
N PRO A 216 5.14 8.33 -27.19
CA PRO A 216 6.15 9.00 -28.04
C PRO A 216 7.40 8.15 -28.33
N ILE A 217 7.78 7.23 -27.44
CA ILE A 217 8.90 6.30 -27.70
C ILE A 217 8.69 5.38 -28.92
N LEU A 218 7.44 5.11 -29.32
CA LEU A 218 7.11 4.20 -30.44
C LEU A 218 7.54 4.74 -31.82
N THR A 219 7.91 6.01 -31.88
CA THR A 219 8.37 6.70 -33.11
C THR A 219 9.89 6.75 -33.23
N ASN A 220 10.63 6.41 -32.17
CA ASN A 220 12.07 6.56 -32.13
C ASN A 220 12.79 5.25 -32.50
N SER A 221 13.58 5.28 -33.58
CA SER A 221 14.33 4.11 -34.09
C SER A 221 15.39 3.59 -33.14
N SER A 222 15.92 4.43 -32.25
CA SER A 222 16.87 3.99 -31.21
C SER A 222 16.20 3.17 -30.11
N GLY A 223 14.87 3.20 -30.01
CA GLY A 223 14.10 2.63 -28.91
C GLY A 223 14.31 3.36 -27.58
N ARG A 224 14.86 4.58 -27.60
CA ARG A 224 15.14 5.41 -26.43
C ARG A 224 14.66 6.84 -26.66
N ILE A 225 14.12 7.49 -25.63
CA ILE A 225 13.78 8.92 -25.67
C ILE A 225 14.07 9.54 -24.30
N ALA A 226 14.54 10.78 -24.29
CA ALA A 226 14.69 11.58 -23.07
C ALA A 226 13.79 12.82 -23.18
N THR A 227 13.12 13.18 -22.09
CA THR A 227 12.22 14.34 -22.03
C THR A 227 12.21 14.94 -20.62
N SER A 228 11.99 16.24 -20.54
CA SER A 228 11.69 16.91 -19.27
C SER A 228 10.18 16.87 -19.01
N VAL A 229 9.79 16.64 -17.77
CA VAL A 229 8.39 16.56 -17.33
C VAL A 229 8.17 17.58 -16.23
N GLU A 230 7.26 18.52 -16.47
CA GLU A 230 6.82 19.48 -15.47
C GLU A 230 5.82 18.82 -14.51
N LEU A 231 6.18 18.77 -13.22
CA LEU A 231 5.33 18.32 -12.14
C LEU A 231 4.58 19.52 -11.58
N LYS A 232 3.25 19.45 -11.59
CA LYS A 232 2.38 20.48 -11.01
C LYS A 232 2.00 20.10 -9.59
N GLY A 233 1.71 21.11 -8.77
CA GLY A 233 1.14 20.93 -7.44
C GLY A 233 -0.18 20.17 -7.45
N THR A 234 -0.80 19.98 -6.28
CA THR A 234 -2.15 19.40 -6.18
C THR A 234 -3.13 20.37 -5.52
N GLY A 235 -4.44 20.14 -5.68
CA GLY A 235 -5.47 21.00 -5.11
C GLY A 235 -5.38 22.44 -5.60
N THR A 236 -5.31 23.40 -4.67
CA THR A 236 -5.19 24.84 -4.98
C THR A 236 -3.94 25.19 -5.77
N GLU A 237 -2.88 24.36 -5.67
CA GLU A 237 -1.60 24.54 -6.36
C GLU A 237 -1.50 23.74 -7.66
N SER A 238 -2.60 23.13 -8.13
CA SER A 238 -2.64 22.33 -9.38
C SER A 238 -2.22 23.06 -10.66
N LYS A 239 -2.18 24.40 -10.62
CA LYS A 239 -1.68 25.25 -11.72
C LYS A 239 -0.26 25.76 -11.49
N VAL A 240 0.32 25.52 -10.33
CA VAL A 240 1.67 25.94 -9.94
C VAL A 240 2.63 24.80 -10.24
N SER A 241 3.80 25.15 -10.78
CA SER A 241 4.88 24.20 -11.02
C SER A 241 5.55 23.86 -9.69
N ALA A 242 5.53 22.58 -9.30
CA ALA A 242 6.21 22.11 -8.10
C ALA A 242 7.69 21.80 -8.40
N GLY A 243 8.02 21.43 -9.63
CA GLY A 243 9.37 21.13 -10.09
C GLY A 243 9.38 20.43 -11.44
N VAL A 244 10.57 20.20 -12.00
CA VAL A 244 10.76 19.51 -13.28
C VAL A 244 11.62 18.28 -13.05
N ILE A 245 11.25 17.14 -13.64
CA ILE A 245 12.08 15.94 -13.65
C ILE A 245 12.56 15.63 -15.07
N GLU A 246 13.78 15.12 -15.20
CA GLU A 246 14.28 14.57 -16.45
C GLU A 246 14.04 13.07 -16.49
N VAL A 247 13.32 12.62 -17.51
CA VAL A 247 12.92 11.22 -17.68
C VAL A 247 13.55 10.66 -18.94
N GLN A 248 14.10 9.44 -18.81
CA GLN A 248 14.55 8.63 -19.92
C GLN A 248 13.67 7.38 -20.04
N LEU A 249 13.22 7.09 -21.25
CA LEU A 249 12.48 5.88 -21.59
C LEU A 249 13.34 4.99 -22.49
N GLU A 250 13.30 3.68 -22.27
CA GLU A 250 13.87 2.69 -23.17
C GLU A 250 12.94 1.49 -23.36
N LEU A 251 12.70 1.09 -24.61
CA LEU A 251 11.93 -0.11 -24.94
C LEU A 251 12.84 -1.33 -25.09
N PHE A 252 12.49 -2.40 -24.40
CA PHE A 252 13.21 -3.66 -24.41
C PHE A 252 12.26 -4.87 -24.56
N PRO A 253 12.42 -5.74 -25.57
CA PRO A 253 13.24 -5.58 -26.76
C PRO A 253 12.84 -4.35 -27.60
N ARG A 254 13.70 -3.94 -28.55
CA ARG A 254 13.40 -2.81 -29.46
C ARG A 254 12.31 -3.18 -30.47
N ILE A 255 11.61 -2.18 -30.99
CA ILE A 255 10.62 -2.36 -32.06
C ILE A 255 11.38 -2.36 -33.40
N GLN A 256 11.13 -3.35 -34.25
CA GLN A 256 11.78 -3.43 -35.57
C GLN A 256 11.22 -2.40 -36.56
N GLN A 257 9.90 -2.16 -36.50
CA GLN A 257 9.21 -1.19 -37.35
C GLN A 257 8.58 -0.10 -36.49
N VAL A 258 9.21 1.08 -36.47
CA VAL A 258 8.70 2.25 -35.74
C VAL A 258 7.48 2.85 -36.43
N LEU A 259 6.65 3.52 -35.65
CA LEU A 259 5.50 4.28 -36.16
C LEU A 259 5.96 5.65 -36.68
N SER A 260 5.29 6.18 -37.69
CA SER A 260 5.46 7.58 -38.09
C SER A 260 4.87 8.52 -37.04
N GLN A 261 5.46 9.72 -36.86
CA GLN A 261 4.94 10.76 -35.96
C GLN A 261 3.48 11.14 -36.26
N ASP A 262 3.08 11.16 -37.53
CA ASP A 262 1.73 11.53 -37.94
C ASP A 262 0.69 10.51 -37.45
N VAL A 263 0.99 9.21 -37.58
CA VAL A 263 0.12 8.12 -37.08
C VAL A 263 -0.04 8.20 -35.57
N LEU A 264 1.06 8.41 -34.82
CA LEU A 264 0.99 8.55 -33.37
C LEU A 264 0.16 9.77 -32.96
N SER A 265 0.44 10.92 -33.56
CA SER A 265 -0.23 12.19 -33.24
C SER A 265 -1.72 12.11 -33.58
N ALA A 266 -2.08 11.53 -34.74
CA ALA A 266 -3.45 11.31 -35.14
C ALA A 266 -4.18 10.38 -34.16
N GLN A 267 -3.55 9.28 -33.72
CA GLN A 267 -4.13 8.36 -32.74
C GLN A 267 -4.40 9.05 -31.40
N ILE A 268 -3.39 9.73 -30.82
CA ILE A 268 -3.54 10.43 -29.54
C ILE A 268 -4.61 11.52 -29.63
N SER A 269 -4.62 12.28 -30.74
CA SER A 269 -5.63 13.31 -30.97
C SER A 269 -7.04 12.72 -31.07
N LEU A 270 -7.20 11.60 -31.78
CA LEU A 270 -8.49 10.92 -31.94
C LEU A 270 -9.01 10.41 -30.59
N GLU A 271 -8.14 9.82 -29.76
CA GLU A 271 -8.47 9.35 -28.42
C GLU A 271 -8.91 10.51 -27.50
N ARG A 272 -8.17 11.62 -27.51
CA ARG A 272 -8.52 12.83 -26.73
C ARG A 272 -9.85 13.42 -27.17
N THR A 273 -10.08 13.59 -28.47
CA THR A 273 -11.35 14.12 -28.99
C THR A 273 -12.51 13.19 -28.65
N ARG A 274 -12.34 11.88 -28.79
CA ARG A 274 -13.37 10.90 -28.42
C ARG A 274 -13.69 10.95 -26.93
N GLN A 275 -12.68 11.09 -26.09
CA GLN A 275 -12.86 11.21 -24.64
C GLN A 275 -13.62 12.49 -24.28
N ALA A 276 -13.17 13.63 -24.80
CA ALA A 276 -13.79 14.92 -24.54
C ALA A 276 -15.26 14.94 -24.99
N GLU A 277 -15.58 14.30 -26.12
CA GLU A 277 -16.97 14.21 -26.60
C GLU A 277 -17.84 13.35 -25.67
N LYS A 278 -17.34 12.21 -25.19
CA LYS A 278 -18.06 11.38 -24.20
C LYS A 278 -18.34 12.15 -22.91
N GLU A 279 -17.34 12.84 -22.39
CA GLU A 279 -17.46 13.66 -21.18
C GLU A 279 -18.46 14.81 -21.37
N ARG A 280 -18.42 15.47 -22.54
CA ARG A 280 -19.38 16.52 -22.92
C ARG A 280 -20.81 15.99 -22.99
N LEU A 281 -21.03 14.85 -23.65
CA LEU A 281 -22.35 14.22 -23.75
C LEU A 281 -22.88 13.81 -22.38
N PHE A 282 -22.04 13.20 -21.53
CA PHE A 282 -22.41 12.85 -20.16
C PHE A 282 -22.75 14.10 -19.33
N LEU A 283 -21.99 15.19 -19.47
CA LEU A 283 -22.28 16.44 -18.77
C LEU A 283 -23.63 17.03 -19.18
N VAL A 284 -23.96 17.00 -20.48
CA VAL A 284 -25.26 17.45 -20.99
C VAL A 284 -26.38 16.57 -20.42
N TYR A 285 -26.21 15.25 -20.47
CA TYR A 285 -27.14 14.30 -19.88
C TYR A 285 -27.36 14.56 -18.38
N ALA A 286 -26.27 14.66 -17.60
CA ALA A 286 -26.33 14.88 -16.16
C ALA A 286 -27.01 16.20 -15.80
N LYS A 287 -26.81 17.27 -16.59
CA LYS A 287 -27.51 18.55 -16.41
C LYS A 287 -29.02 18.42 -16.61
N THR A 288 -29.45 17.69 -17.64
CA THR A 288 -30.88 17.44 -17.89
C THR A 288 -31.47 16.61 -16.76
N TRP A 289 -30.82 15.49 -16.42
CA TRP A 289 -31.22 14.62 -15.32
C TRP A 289 -31.32 15.36 -13.98
N TRP A 290 -30.39 16.27 -13.69
CA TRP A 290 -30.40 17.09 -12.47
C TRP A 290 -31.58 18.06 -12.44
N LYS A 291 -31.88 18.72 -13.56
CA LYS A 291 -33.05 19.60 -13.68
C LYS A 291 -34.35 18.83 -13.44
N GLU A 292 -34.46 17.63 -13.99
CA GLU A 292 -35.60 16.74 -13.73
C GLU A 292 -35.69 16.40 -12.24
N TYR A 293 -34.57 16.00 -11.62
CA TYR A 293 -34.53 15.69 -10.18
C TYR A 293 -35.02 16.85 -9.31
N LEU A 294 -34.59 18.08 -9.61
CA LEU A 294 -35.00 19.27 -8.88
C LEU A 294 -36.46 19.66 -9.13
N SER A 295 -37.00 19.36 -10.31
CA SER A 295 -38.39 19.70 -10.66
C SER A 295 -39.45 18.89 -9.89
N ILE A 296 -39.03 17.81 -9.25
CA ILE A 296 -39.90 16.87 -8.54
C ILE A 296 -40.48 17.48 -7.26
N ARG A 297 -39.62 18.04 -6.40
CA ARG A 297 -39.97 18.58 -5.07
C ARG A 297 -39.00 19.70 -4.73
N GLU A 298 -39.51 20.77 -4.13
CA GLU A 298 -38.68 21.93 -3.75
C GLU A 298 -37.56 21.56 -2.76
N THR A 299 -37.83 20.62 -1.84
CA THR A 299 -36.85 20.13 -0.86
C THR A 299 -35.64 19.43 -1.48
N HIS A 300 -35.70 19.04 -2.76
CA HIS A 300 -34.57 18.41 -3.43
C HIS A 300 -33.38 19.34 -3.65
N LYS A 301 -33.59 20.66 -3.60
CA LYS A 301 -32.51 21.66 -3.69
C LYS A 301 -31.55 21.60 -2.49
N GLU A 302 -32.02 21.10 -1.36
CA GLU A 302 -31.25 20.99 -0.11
C GLU A 302 -30.61 19.60 0.06
N ARG A 303 -30.96 18.63 -0.79
CA ARG A 303 -30.45 17.25 -0.71
C ARG A 303 -29.03 17.15 -1.26
N LEU A 304 -28.19 16.39 -0.56
CA LEU A 304 -26.81 16.14 -0.94
C LEU A 304 -26.69 15.07 -2.05
N VAL A 305 -26.93 15.48 -3.30
CA VAL A 305 -26.77 14.63 -4.48
C VAL A 305 -25.49 14.99 -5.22
N LYS A 306 -24.47 14.14 -5.09
CA LYS A 306 -23.12 14.39 -5.62
C LYS A 306 -22.94 13.71 -6.98
N LEU A 307 -23.07 14.47 -8.07
CA LEU A 307 -22.88 13.93 -9.43
C LEU A 307 -21.41 13.94 -9.88
N PHE A 308 -20.68 15.00 -9.51
CA PHE A 308 -19.29 15.23 -9.90
C PHE A 308 -18.45 15.59 -8.68
N ALA A 309 -17.18 15.20 -8.69
CA ALA A 309 -16.15 15.60 -7.73
C ALA A 309 -14.90 16.08 -8.47
N GLN A 310 -14.10 16.93 -7.83
CA GLN A 310 -12.80 17.35 -8.34
C GLN A 310 -11.73 16.38 -7.88
N ASP A 311 -10.93 15.88 -8.81
CA ASP A 311 -9.75 15.08 -8.49
C ASP A 311 -8.62 15.96 -7.92
N GLU A 312 -7.49 15.35 -7.56
CA GLU A 312 -6.37 16.09 -6.99
C GLU A 312 -5.69 17.10 -7.93
N ASN A 313 -6.01 17.02 -9.22
CA ASN A 313 -5.55 17.91 -10.28
C ASN A 313 -6.63 18.93 -10.68
N MET A 314 -7.67 19.11 -9.86
CA MET A 314 -8.81 20.02 -10.08
C MET A 314 -9.64 19.69 -11.33
N THR A 315 -9.57 18.44 -11.81
CA THR A 315 -10.40 17.98 -12.93
C THR A 315 -11.73 17.46 -12.41
N ASN A 316 -12.84 17.99 -12.93
CA ASN A 316 -14.18 17.51 -12.59
C ASN A 316 -14.43 16.13 -13.21
N ARG A 317 -14.82 15.15 -12.38
CA ARG A 317 -15.11 13.78 -12.80
C ARG A 317 -16.42 13.28 -12.22
N PRO A 318 -17.16 12.42 -12.93
CA PRO A 318 -18.32 11.74 -12.37
C PRO A 318 -17.90 10.93 -11.14
N VAL A 319 -18.68 10.98 -10.05
CA VAL A 319 -18.33 10.25 -8.81
C VAL A 319 -18.19 8.75 -9.02
N CYS A 320 -18.96 8.17 -9.94
CA CYS A 320 -18.90 6.76 -10.31
C CYS A 320 -17.53 6.33 -10.86
N SER A 321 -16.72 7.27 -11.39
CA SER A 321 -15.40 6.96 -11.95
C SER A 321 -14.33 6.64 -10.90
N PHE A 322 -14.55 7.05 -9.64
CA PHE A 322 -13.63 6.81 -8.52
C PHE A 322 -13.78 5.41 -7.92
N VAL A 323 -14.96 4.80 -8.07
CA VAL A 323 -15.24 3.44 -7.57
C VAL A 323 -15.02 2.45 -8.70
N LYS A 324 -14.29 1.37 -8.45
CA LYS A 324 -14.21 0.19 -9.33
C LYS A 324 -13.98 -1.06 -8.47
N PRO A 325 -14.36 -2.27 -8.91
CA PRO A 325 -14.07 -3.48 -8.14
C PRO A 325 -12.56 -3.66 -7.93
N LEU A 326 -12.13 -3.75 -6.68
CA LEU A 326 -10.73 -3.93 -6.26
C LEU A 326 -10.56 -5.29 -5.58
N ARG A 327 -9.85 -6.20 -6.22
CA ARG A 327 -9.49 -7.48 -5.60
C ARG A 327 -8.26 -7.30 -4.72
N ALA A 328 -8.39 -7.65 -3.44
CA ALA A 328 -7.29 -7.58 -2.47
C ALA A 328 -6.23 -8.68 -2.61
N GLY A 329 -6.37 -9.57 -3.59
CA GLY A 329 -5.46 -10.70 -3.79
C GLY A 329 -5.49 -11.65 -2.58
N ARG A 330 -4.31 -11.97 -2.04
CA ARG A 330 -4.15 -12.77 -0.81
C ARG A 330 -3.75 -11.92 0.40
N LEU A 331 -4.04 -10.61 0.35
CA LEU A 331 -3.65 -9.66 1.39
C LEU A 331 -4.77 -9.34 2.38
N LEU A 332 -6.02 -9.61 2.01
CA LEU A 332 -7.20 -9.47 2.86
C LEU A 332 -8.11 -10.67 2.58
N ASP A 333 -8.44 -11.42 3.61
CA ASP A 333 -9.19 -12.68 3.51
C ASP A 333 -10.71 -12.44 3.56
N THR A 334 -11.16 -11.35 4.17
CA THR A 334 -12.60 -11.07 4.34
C THR A 334 -12.99 -9.61 4.11
N ALA A 335 -14.26 -9.40 3.77
CA ALA A 335 -14.85 -8.05 3.67
C ALA A 335 -14.75 -7.24 4.97
N ARG A 336 -14.80 -7.90 6.14
CA ARG A 336 -14.64 -7.21 7.43
C ARG A 336 -13.20 -6.82 7.69
N GLU A 337 -12.25 -7.66 7.30
CA GLU A 337 -10.83 -7.34 7.34
C GLU A 337 -10.51 -6.16 6.42
N ALA A 338 -11.15 -6.07 5.25
CA ALA A 338 -11.07 -4.90 4.39
C ALA A 338 -11.59 -3.63 5.07
N ALA A 339 -12.73 -3.70 5.77
CA ALA A 339 -13.23 -2.57 6.56
C ALA A 339 -12.24 -2.18 7.68
N ARG A 340 -11.63 -3.15 8.36
CA ARG A 340 -10.60 -2.92 9.36
C ARG A 340 -9.36 -2.25 8.75
N PHE A 341 -8.86 -2.76 7.63
CA PHE A 341 -7.74 -2.18 6.88
C PHE A 341 -7.98 -0.70 6.55
N VAL A 342 -9.11 -0.38 5.92
CA VAL A 342 -9.44 0.99 5.52
C VAL A 342 -9.50 1.90 6.74
N SER A 343 -10.07 1.43 7.86
CA SER A 343 -10.15 2.21 9.10
C SER A 343 -8.81 2.55 9.76
N LEU A 344 -7.73 1.88 9.35
CA LEU A 344 -6.38 2.11 9.89
C LEU A 344 -5.60 3.16 9.07
N MET A 345 -6.10 3.57 7.91
CA MET A 345 -5.57 4.71 7.17
C MET A 345 -5.91 6.01 7.92
N HIS A 346 -5.02 7.00 7.84
CA HIS A 346 -5.21 8.23 8.63
C HIS A 346 -6.28 9.12 7.99
N GLN A 347 -7.27 9.52 8.81
CA GLN A 347 -8.22 10.54 8.39
C GLN A 347 -7.56 11.93 8.43
N GLU A 348 -7.58 12.62 7.30
CA GLU A 348 -7.19 14.02 7.19
C GLU A 348 -8.45 14.89 7.11
N LYS A 349 -8.57 15.82 8.06
CA LYS A 349 -9.60 16.86 8.00
C LYS A 349 -8.93 18.13 7.49
N VAL A 350 -8.99 18.34 6.17
CA VAL A 350 -8.50 19.59 5.57
C VAL A 350 -9.30 20.75 6.17
N GLN A 351 -8.63 21.54 7.02
CA GLN A 351 -9.12 22.84 7.46
C GLN A 351 -8.47 23.88 6.55
N THR A 352 -9.29 24.54 5.74
CA THR A 352 -8.86 25.71 4.96
C THR A 352 -8.51 26.84 5.94
N LEU A 353 -7.23 27.25 5.96
CA LEU A 353 -6.81 28.49 6.60
C LEU A 353 -7.59 29.66 6.00
N GLY A 354 -8.29 30.44 6.84
CA GLY A 354 -9.04 31.63 6.41
C GLY A 354 -10.57 31.49 6.32
N GLY A 355 -11.16 30.40 6.80
CA GLY A 355 -12.62 30.30 6.92
C GLY A 355 -13.40 30.21 5.60
N GLY A 356 -12.70 29.98 4.48
CA GLY A 356 -13.32 29.65 3.21
C GLY A 356 -13.94 28.25 3.22
N GLU A 357 -14.98 28.03 2.41
CA GLU A 357 -15.60 26.71 2.22
C GLU A 357 -14.53 25.66 1.95
N LYS A 358 -14.64 24.52 2.62
CA LYS A 358 -13.72 23.38 2.48
C LYS A 358 -13.65 23.01 1.01
N ALA A 359 -12.49 23.18 0.37
CA ALA A 359 -12.28 22.68 -0.98
C ALA A 359 -12.30 21.15 -0.92
N GLU A 360 -13.42 20.56 -1.33
CA GLU A 360 -13.61 19.11 -1.40
C GLU A 360 -12.80 18.57 -2.58
N GLN A 361 -11.74 17.82 -2.28
CA GLN A 361 -10.78 17.28 -3.25
C GLN A 361 -10.74 15.76 -3.07
N TRP A 362 -11.26 15.03 -4.05
CA TRP A 362 -11.19 13.57 -4.06
C TRP A 362 -9.85 13.16 -4.66
N THR A 363 -9.29 12.06 -4.17
CA THR A 363 -8.02 11.58 -4.69
C THR A 363 -8.18 10.35 -5.58
N THR A 364 -7.34 10.23 -6.59
CA THR A 364 -7.19 8.95 -7.30
C THR A 364 -6.75 7.88 -6.30
N MET A 365 -7.21 6.64 -6.51
CA MET A 365 -6.86 5.52 -5.61
C MET A 365 -5.36 5.36 -5.43
N HIS A 366 -4.57 5.56 -6.49
CA HIS A 366 -3.13 5.45 -6.41
C HIS A 366 -2.52 6.55 -5.52
N THR A 367 -2.96 7.80 -5.66
CA THR A 367 -2.54 8.90 -4.78
C THR A 367 -2.93 8.63 -3.33
N PHE A 368 -4.17 8.20 -3.07
CA PHE A 368 -4.64 7.87 -1.72
C PHE A 368 -3.78 6.80 -1.04
N LEU A 369 -3.56 5.67 -1.72
CA LEU A 369 -2.78 4.55 -1.17
C LEU A 369 -1.31 4.95 -0.92
N CYS A 370 -0.71 5.74 -1.80
CA CYS A 370 0.67 6.22 -1.65
C CYS A 370 0.80 7.22 -0.50
N ARG A 371 -0.20 8.08 -0.31
CA ARG A 371 -0.23 9.06 0.79
C ARG A 371 -0.54 8.42 2.14
N ASN A 372 -1.32 7.33 2.15
CA ASN A 372 -1.84 6.62 3.32
C ASN A 372 -2.62 7.53 4.31
N LYS A 373 -3.25 8.56 3.75
CA LYS A 373 -4.17 9.47 4.43
C LYS A 373 -5.12 10.14 3.44
N GLY A 374 -6.31 10.52 3.90
CA GLY A 374 -7.35 11.14 3.07
C GLY A 374 -8.62 11.42 3.88
N ASP A 375 -9.66 11.91 3.22
CA ASP A 375 -10.93 12.27 3.86
C ASP A 375 -11.93 11.10 3.92
N CYS A 376 -13.17 11.34 4.34
CA CYS A 376 -14.14 10.25 4.46
C CYS A 376 -14.58 9.69 3.10
N GLU A 377 -14.57 10.52 2.07
CA GLU A 377 -14.90 10.19 0.69
C GLU A 377 -13.85 9.21 0.13
N ASP A 378 -12.56 9.51 0.28
CA ASP A 378 -11.46 8.62 -0.13
C ASP A 378 -11.57 7.23 0.53
N HIS A 379 -11.84 7.20 1.85
CA HIS A 379 -11.99 5.96 2.60
C HIS A 379 -13.23 5.17 2.16
N ALA A 380 -14.37 5.85 1.92
CA ALA A 380 -15.60 5.21 1.45
C ALA A 380 -15.43 4.64 0.03
N VAL A 381 -14.73 5.34 -0.86
CA VAL A 381 -14.42 4.87 -2.22
C VAL A 381 -13.53 3.62 -2.19
N LEU A 382 -12.47 3.60 -1.37
CA LEU A 382 -11.62 2.42 -1.22
C LEU A 382 -12.39 1.23 -0.65
N LEU A 383 -13.16 1.44 0.42
CA LEU A 383 -13.94 0.37 1.03
C LEU A 383 -14.98 -0.19 0.05
N CYS A 384 -15.76 0.67 -0.62
CA CYS A 384 -16.74 0.25 -1.62
C CYS A 384 -16.07 -0.56 -2.75
N SER A 385 -14.93 -0.08 -3.25
CA SER A 385 -14.13 -0.79 -4.26
C SER A 385 -13.71 -2.19 -3.80
N LEU A 386 -13.24 -2.32 -2.55
CA LEU A 386 -12.87 -3.62 -1.97
C LEU A 386 -14.08 -4.56 -1.80
N LEU A 387 -15.20 -4.06 -1.28
CA LEU A 387 -16.41 -4.87 -1.09
C LEU A 387 -16.97 -5.37 -2.43
N LEU A 388 -16.98 -4.52 -3.47
CA LEU A 388 -17.27 -4.94 -4.85
C LEU A 388 -16.29 -6.02 -5.33
N GLY A 389 -15.01 -5.91 -4.98
CA GLY A 389 -14.00 -6.92 -5.29
C GLY A 389 -14.22 -8.28 -4.63
N PHE A 390 -14.85 -8.30 -3.45
CA PHE A 390 -15.35 -9.51 -2.79
C PHE A 390 -16.69 -10.02 -3.35
N GLY A 391 -17.28 -9.32 -4.32
CA GLY A 391 -18.55 -9.69 -4.95
C GLY A 391 -19.80 -9.26 -4.19
N LEU A 392 -19.68 -8.32 -3.25
CA LEU A 392 -20.84 -7.74 -2.57
C LEU A 392 -21.47 -6.64 -3.43
N ASP A 393 -22.80 -6.51 -3.38
CA ASP A 393 -23.51 -5.40 -4.02
C ASP A 393 -23.36 -4.14 -3.14
N ALA A 394 -22.29 -3.39 -3.39
CA ALA A 394 -21.85 -2.27 -2.57
C ALA A 394 -22.00 -0.92 -3.27
N TYR A 395 -22.35 0.09 -2.48
CA TYR A 395 -22.56 1.48 -2.90
C TYR A 395 -21.91 2.45 -1.93
N VAL A 396 -21.34 3.53 -2.46
CA VAL A 396 -21.01 4.71 -1.66
C VAL A 396 -22.31 5.50 -1.43
N CYS A 397 -22.56 5.87 -0.18
CA CYS A 397 -23.68 6.68 0.26
C CYS A 397 -23.20 8.10 0.59
N VAL A 398 -23.93 9.12 0.13
CA VAL A 398 -23.63 10.53 0.43
C VAL A 398 -24.80 11.17 1.17
N GLY A 399 -24.52 11.76 2.32
CA GLY A 399 -25.54 12.33 3.18
C GLY A 399 -24.95 13.06 4.39
N THR A 400 -25.64 13.00 5.52
CA THR A 400 -25.19 13.67 6.76
C THR A 400 -25.15 12.75 7.98
N LYS A 401 -24.30 13.10 8.94
CA LYS A 401 -24.32 12.60 10.32
C LYS A 401 -25.04 13.58 11.25
N ALA A 402 -24.98 13.33 12.56
CA ALA A 402 -25.46 14.25 13.58
C ALA A 402 -24.94 15.70 13.35
N LYS A 403 -25.79 16.69 13.69
CA LYS A 403 -25.53 18.12 13.48
C LYS A 403 -25.36 18.55 12.01
N GLY A 404 -25.84 17.74 11.06
CA GLY A 404 -25.82 18.08 9.63
C GLY A 404 -24.44 17.99 8.98
N ALA A 405 -23.47 17.35 9.63
CA ALA A 405 -22.13 17.18 9.07
C ALA A 405 -22.18 16.26 7.85
N VAL A 406 -21.77 16.78 6.68
CA VAL A 406 -21.62 16.00 5.44
C VAL A 406 -20.70 14.81 5.68
N HIS A 407 -21.11 13.64 5.21
CA HIS A 407 -20.34 12.41 5.37
C HIS A 407 -20.62 11.42 4.24
N ALA A 408 -19.60 10.66 3.87
CA ALA A 408 -19.71 9.51 2.97
C ALA A 408 -19.45 8.21 3.73
N TRP A 409 -20.27 7.19 3.46
CA TRP A 409 -20.11 5.83 4.01
C TRP A 409 -20.43 4.79 2.94
N VAL A 410 -20.34 3.51 3.29
CA VAL A 410 -20.61 2.43 2.33
C VAL A 410 -21.82 1.63 2.78
N MET A 411 -22.68 1.25 1.84
CA MET A 411 -23.81 0.35 2.06
C MET A 411 -23.61 -0.91 1.22
N THR A 412 -23.99 -2.06 1.76
CA THR A 412 -24.19 -3.28 0.98
C THR A 412 -25.63 -3.74 1.05
N ILE A 413 -26.14 -4.22 -0.08
CA ILE A 413 -27.45 -4.87 -0.19
C ILE A 413 -27.17 -6.37 -0.37
N SER A 414 -27.75 -7.18 0.49
CA SER A 414 -27.67 -8.64 0.38
C SER A 414 -28.74 -9.17 -0.59
N VAL A 415 -28.64 -10.44 -0.98
CA VAL A 415 -29.59 -11.09 -1.90
C VAL A 415 -31.02 -11.11 -1.33
N ASP A 416 -31.16 -11.19 -0.01
CA ASP A 416 -32.43 -11.13 0.73
C ASP A 416 -32.91 -9.68 1.01
N GLY A 417 -32.17 -8.68 0.53
CA GLY A 417 -32.51 -7.26 0.69
C GLY A 417 -32.12 -6.66 2.03
N LEU A 418 -31.41 -7.40 2.91
CA LEU A 418 -30.85 -6.87 4.15
C LEU A 418 -29.81 -5.79 3.83
N ILE A 419 -30.02 -4.62 4.43
CA ILE A 419 -29.18 -3.45 4.26
C ILE A 419 -28.16 -3.39 5.39
N THR A 420 -26.89 -3.24 5.00
CA THR A 420 -25.79 -3.12 5.96
C THR A 420 -24.96 -1.88 5.66
N PHE A 421 -24.84 -0.99 6.63
CA PHE A 421 -23.95 0.16 6.55
C PHE A 421 -22.58 -0.14 7.14
N TRP A 422 -21.54 0.33 6.47
CA TRP A 422 -20.14 0.20 6.83
C TRP A 422 -19.54 1.60 7.00
N GLU A 423 -19.05 1.90 8.20
CA GLU A 423 -18.36 3.16 8.49
C GLU A 423 -16.86 2.99 8.18
N SER A 424 -16.39 3.64 7.12
CA SER A 424 -15.05 3.47 6.56
C SER A 424 -13.95 3.96 7.50
N LEU A 425 -14.25 4.91 8.38
CA LEU A 425 -13.27 5.52 9.30
C LEU A 425 -13.02 4.72 10.58
N ASN A 426 -13.87 3.76 10.92
CA ASN A 426 -13.72 2.98 12.16
C ASN A 426 -13.96 1.47 11.99
N GLY A 427 -14.39 1.03 10.80
CA GLY A 427 -14.65 -0.37 10.49
C GLY A 427 -15.95 -0.93 11.09
N HIS A 428 -16.75 -0.09 11.76
CA HIS A 428 -18.02 -0.54 12.34
C HIS A 428 -19.06 -0.82 11.26
N ARG A 429 -19.94 -1.75 11.62
CA ARG A 429 -21.01 -2.21 10.76
C ARG A 429 -22.34 -2.12 11.48
N TYR A 430 -23.35 -1.65 10.77
CA TYR A 430 -24.68 -1.44 11.29
C TYR A 430 -25.69 -2.09 10.35
N ILE A 431 -26.58 -2.90 10.90
CA ILE A 431 -27.73 -3.42 10.15
C ILE A 431 -28.78 -2.31 10.14
N HIS A 432 -29.35 -2.03 8.96
CA HIS A 432 -30.41 -1.06 8.79
C HIS A 432 -31.75 -1.77 8.63
N GLU A 433 -32.70 -1.36 9.46
CA GLU A 433 -34.11 -1.75 9.38
C GLU A 433 -34.93 -0.47 9.31
N ALA A 434 -35.68 -0.29 8.23
CA ALA A 434 -36.48 0.91 8.03
C ALA A 434 -37.62 0.97 9.05
N ILE A 435 -37.73 2.09 9.76
CA ILE A 435 -38.80 2.33 10.72
C ILE A 435 -40.07 2.70 9.94
N ASP A 436 -41.17 1.99 10.21
CA ASP A 436 -42.48 2.38 9.70
C ASP A 436 -43.00 3.59 10.50
N PRO A 437 -43.16 4.78 9.88
CA PRO A 437 -43.63 5.97 10.58
C PRO A 437 -45.08 5.84 11.10
N ASN A 438 -45.84 4.85 10.63
CA ASN A 438 -47.21 4.60 11.08
C ASN A 438 -47.30 3.71 12.32
N MET A 439 -46.18 3.09 12.72
CA MET A 439 -46.10 2.24 13.91
C MET A 439 -45.80 3.06 15.17
N PRO A 440 -46.17 2.58 16.38
CA PRO A 440 -45.86 3.28 17.62
C PRO A 440 -44.35 3.52 17.79
N PRO A 441 -43.93 4.59 18.50
CA PRO A 441 -42.54 4.95 18.62
C PRO A 441 -41.69 3.82 19.19
N MET A 442 -40.67 3.39 18.45
CA MET A 442 -39.74 2.38 18.93
C MET A 442 -39.00 2.86 20.19
N ASP A 443 -38.85 1.95 21.15
CA ASP A 443 -38.02 2.17 22.34
C ASP A 443 -36.56 2.47 21.93
N LYS A 444 -35.87 3.27 22.74
CA LYS A 444 -34.49 3.72 22.50
C LYS A 444 -33.53 2.56 22.32
N GLN A 445 -33.77 1.41 22.95
CA GLN A 445 -32.94 0.21 22.77
C GLN A 445 -33.02 -0.40 21.37
N HIS A 446 -34.18 -0.28 20.72
CA HIS A 446 -34.46 -0.89 19.40
C HIS A 446 -34.20 0.07 18.24
N ARG A 447 -33.92 1.35 18.51
CA ARG A 447 -33.61 2.32 17.45
C ARG A 447 -32.29 1.99 16.75
N PRO A 448 -32.17 2.32 15.45
CA PRO A 448 -30.92 2.13 14.72
C PRO A 448 -29.76 2.88 15.38
N LYS A 449 -28.64 2.18 15.58
CA LYS A 449 -27.47 2.69 16.32
C LYS A 449 -26.45 3.44 15.45
N TYR A 450 -26.66 3.50 14.14
CA TYR A 450 -25.75 4.18 13.23
C TYR A 450 -25.81 5.71 13.38
N PRO A 451 -24.76 6.45 12.99
CA PRO A 451 -24.69 7.90 13.17
C PRO A 451 -25.35 8.72 12.05
N TYR A 452 -25.77 8.08 10.96
CA TYR A 452 -26.30 8.72 9.74
C TYR A 452 -27.72 9.27 9.95
N LYS A 453 -27.97 10.44 9.36
CA LYS A 453 -29.22 11.19 9.52
C LYS A 453 -29.95 11.38 8.20
N THR A 454 -29.27 11.88 7.18
CA THR A 454 -29.87 12.03 5.84
C THR A 454 -29.11 11.26 4.78
N ILE A 455 -29.79 10.89 3.70
CA ILE A 455 -29.23 10.24 2.51
C ILE A 455 -29.74 10.93 1.25
N GLY A 456 -28.83 11.49 0.46
CA GLY A 456 -29.13 12.17 -0.79
C GLY A 456 -28.97 11.27 -2.02
N CYS A 457 -27.86 10.54 -2.12
CA CYS A 457 -27.61 9.63 -3.23
C CYS A 457 -26.76 8.42 -2.83
N VAL A 458 -26.86 7.36 -3.65
CA VAL A 458 -26.00 6.18 -3.59
C VAL A 458 -25.46 5.86 -4.97
N PHE A 459 -24.21 5.42 -5.07
CA PHE A 459 -23.61 5.12 -6.36
C PHE A 459 -22.49 4.08 -6.25
N ASN A 460 -22.21 3.43 -7.37
CA ASN A 460 -21.03 2.60 -7.55
C ASN A 460 -20.47 2.83 -8.97
N HIS A 461 -19.63 1.92 -9.44
CA HIS A 461 -18.99 2.01 -10.75
C HIS A 461 -19.92 1.83 -11.97
N GLN A 462 -21.16 1.34 -11.76
CA GLN A 462 -22.13 1.04 -12.83
C GLN A 462 -23.41 1.85 -12.69
N SER A 463 -23.82 2.17 -11.47
CA SER A 463 -25.14 2.72 -11.18
C SER A 463 -25.05 3.96 -10.29
N PHE A 464 -26.01 4.87 -10.48
CA PHE A 464 -26.18 6.07 -9.68
C PHE A 464 -27.67 6.27 -9.39
N TYR A 465 -28.01 6.47 -8.12
CA TYR A 465 -29.38 6.67 -7.66
C TYR A 465 -29.45 7.89 -6.72
N ALA A 466 -30.39 8.80 -6.97
CA ALA A 466 -30.74 9.82 -5.99
C ALA A 466 -32.03 9.47 -5.27
N ASN A 467 -32.03 9.75 -3.96
CA ASN A 467 -33.18 9.52 -3.12
C ASN A 467 -34.31 10.46 -3.56
N TYR A 468 -35.41 9.86 -3.98
CA TYR A 468 -36.61 10.51 -4.53
C TYR A 468 -37.82 10.36 -3.58
N GLN A 469 -37.64 9.71 -2.42
CA GLN A 469 -38.66 9.55 -1.37
C GLN A 469 -39.05 10.90 -0.74
N PRO A 470 -40.21 11.00 -0.07
CA PRO A 470 -40.66 12.24 0.59
C PRO A 470 -39.70 12.80 1.63
N SER A 471 -39.04 11.93 2.40
CA SER A 471 -38.01 12.30 3.36
C SER A 471 -36.67 11.75 2.90
N ASP A 472 -35.61 12.47 3.25
CA ASP A 472 -34.22 12.02 3.11
C ASP A 472 -33.68 11.39 4.41
N SER A 473 -34.51 11.23 5.45
CA SER A 473 -34.08 10.61 6.71
C SER A 473 -33.72 9.14 6.52
N VAL A 474 -32.51 8.75 6.94
CA VAL A 474 -32.00 7.38 6.80
C VAL A 474 -32.87 6.38 7.56
N GLU A 475 -33.40 6.75 8.74
CA GLU A 475 -34.13 5.84 9.62
C GLU A 475 -35.45 5.30 9.03
N ILE A 476 -36.09 6.07 8.16
CA ILE A 476 -37.33 5.66 7.47
C ILE A 476 -37.08 5.35 5.98
N CYS A 477 -35.84 5.53 5.50
CA CYS A 477 -35.50 5.34 4.10
C CYS A 477 -35.64 3.86 3.72
N GLN A 478 -36.34 3.62 2.62
CA GLN A 478 -36.48 2.30 2.01
C GLN A 478 -35.46 2.17 0.86
N PHE A 479 -34.46 1.31 1.06
CA PHE A 479 -33.33 1.11 0.15
C PHE A 479 -33.59 0.07 -0.95
N ASN A 480 -34.85 -0.06 -1.41
CA ASN A 480 -35.14 -0.82 -2.62
C ASN A 480 -34.79 0.04 -3.84
N LEU A 481 -33.56 -0.10 -4.36
CA LEU A 481 -33.04 0.73 -5.44
C LEU A 481 -33.72 0.47 -6.80
N ASP A 482 -34.38 -0.68 -6.96
CA ASP A 482 -35.13 -1.03 -8.16
C ASP A 482 -36.50 -0.33 -8.22
N ASP A 483 -36.97 0.24 -7.10
CA ASP A 483 -38.22 0.99 -7.05
C ASP A 483 -38.02 2.42 -7.57
N GLU A 484 -38.33 2.62 -8.85
CA GLU A 484 -38.27 3.94 -9.52
C GLU A 484 -39.15 5.01 -8.87
N SER A 485 -40.15 4.61 -8.07
CA SER A 485 -40.99 5.55 -7.31
C SER A 485 -40.29 6.10 -6.06
N ARG A 486 -39.13 5.54 -5.70
CA ARG A 486 -38.34 5.90 -4.50
C ARG A 486 -36.93 6.36 -4.82
N TRP A 487 -36.35 5.85 -5.90
CA TRP A 487 -34.99 6.18 -6.34
C TRP A 487 -34.99 6.60 -7.80
N LYS A 488 -34.52 7.82 -8.08
CA LYS A 488 -34.30 8.24 -9.47
C LYS A 488 -32.94 7.71 -9.90
N ALA A 489 -32.92 6.77 -10.84
CA ALA A 489 -31.70 6.23 -11.42
C ALA A 489 -31.19 7.10 -12.57
N MET A 490 -29.87 7.11 -12.78
CA MET A 490 -29.28 7.48 -14.08
C MET A 490 -29.25 6.27 -15.01
N SER A 491 -29.19 6.54 -16.32
CA SER A 491 -28.97 5.51 -17.33
C SER A 491 -27.62 4.85 -17.10
N GLN A 492 -27.64 3.52 -16.94
CA GLN A 492 -26.43 2.71 -16.81
C GLN A 492 -25.52 2.89 -18.04
N ASP A 493 -26.07 2.93 -19.25
CA ASP A 493 -25.30 3.16 -20.48
C ASP A 493 -24.59 4.52 -20.47
N ALA A 494 -25.26 5.57 -19.96
CA ALA A 494 -24.65 6.89 -19.82
C ALA A 494 -23.46 6.84 -18.84
N ILE A 495 -23.60 6.15 -17.70
CA ILE A 495 -22.51 5.99 -16.72
C ILE A 495 -21.36 5.18 -17.33
N LEU A 496 -21.65 4.04 -17.92
CA LEU A 496 -20.66 3.14 -18.53
C LEU A 496 -19.92 3.80 -19.71
N SER A 497 -20.55 4.75 -20.41
CA SER A 497 -19.90 5.51 -21.47
C SER A 497 -18.65 6.27 -21.01
N VAL A 498 -18.60 6.67 -19.73
CA VAL A 498 -17.50 7.43 -19.10
C VAL A 498 -16.76 6.65 -18.01
N CYS A 499 -17.38 5.65 -17.37
CA CYS A 499 -16.80 4.92 -16.23
C CYS A 499 -16.30 3.50 -16.56
N SER A 500 -16.71 2.89 -17.69
CA SER A 500 -16.28 1.53 -18.02
C SER A 500 -14.77 1.39 -18.16
N PRO A 501 -14.20 0.19 -17.95
CA PRO A 501 -12.81 -0.10 -18.28
C PRO A 501 -12.50 0.30 -19.73
N GLY A 502 -11.45 1.11 -19.92
CA GLY A 502 -11.07 1.64 -21.24
C GLY A 502 -11.95 2.79 -21.77
N SER A 503 -13.06 3.14 -21.11
CA SER A 503 -13.89 4.29 -21.49
C SER A 503 -13.29 5.64 -21.11
N CYS A 504 -12.35 5.67 -20.16
CA CYS A 504 -11.57 6.85 -19.79
C CYS A 504 -10.07 6.47 -19.75
N PRO A 505 -9.38 6.51 -20.90
CA PRO A 505 -7.99 6.04 -21.00
C PRO A 505 -7.01 6.88 -20.17
N PHE A 506 -7.36 8.14 -19.91
CA PHE A 506 -6.57 9.05 -19.07
C PHE A 506 -6.87 8.91 -17.57
N TRP A 507 -7.78 8.01 -17.18
CA TRP A 507 -8.04 7.67 -15.78
C TRP A 507 -7.46 6.29 -15.47
N PRO A 508 -6.56 6.18 -14.49
CA PRO A 508 -5.80 4.97 -14.28
C PRO A 508 -6.72 3.79 -13.90
N SER A 509 -6.28 2.58 -14.26
CA SER A 509 -6.82 1.36 -13.65
C SER A 509 -6.62 1.41 -12.13
N LEU A 510 -7.38 0.61 -11.38
CA LEU A 510 -7.11 0.55 -9.95
C LEU A 510 -5.74 -0.07 -9.68
N PRO A 511 -4.93 0.58 -8.82
CA PRO A 511 -3.66 0.02 -8.37
C PRO A 511 -3.88 -1.26 -7.55
N PRO A 512 -3.06 -2.32 -7.71
CA PRO A 512 -3.06 -3.42 -6.76
C PRO A 512 -2.60 -2.93 -5.39
N LEU A 513 -3.09 -3.61 -4.36
CA LEU A 513 -2.56 -3.44 -3.01
C LEU A 513 -1.17 -4.04 -2.89
N CYS A 514 -0.29 -3.36 -2.15
CA CYS A 514 1.06 -3.80 -1.83
C CYS A 514 1.09 -4.46 -0.45
N ALA A 515 1.76 -5.60 -0.36
CA ALA A 515 2.00 -6.27 0.91
C ALA A 515 2.87 -5.40 1.84
N SER A 516 2.65 -5.52 3.14
CA SER A 516 3.48 -4.89 4.15
C SER A 516 4.85 -5.55 4.21
N GLY A 517 5.92 -4.75 4.13
CA GLY A 517 7.30 -5.22 4.31
C GLY A 517 7.76 -5.26 5.77
N LEU A 518 6.84 -5.12 6.72
CA LEU A 518 7.15 -4.96 8.15
C LEU A 518 7.46 -6.31 8.82
N ASP A 519 8.60 -6.40 9.49
CA ASP A 519 8.86 -7.46 10.48
C ASP A 519 8.14 -7.09 11.79
N THR A 520 6.93 -7.61 11.95
CA THR A 520 6.05 -7.23 13.05
C THR A 520 6.56 -7.67 14.41
N ALA A 521 7.28 -8.80 14.49
CA ALA A 521 7.86 -9.27 15.74
C ALA A 521 8.99 -8.33 16.19
N LEU A 522 9.89 -7.97 15.27
CA LEU A 522 10.98 -7.04 15.56
C LEU A 522 10.45 -5.67 15.97
N ILE A 523 9.51 -5.13 15.22
CA ILE A 523 8.93 -3.80 15.50
C ILE A 523 8.15 -3.80 16.82
N SER A 524 7.38 -4.85 17.12
CA SER A 524 6.64 -4.94 18.39
C SER A 524 7.60 -4.90 19.58
N ASN A 525 8.69 -5.67 19.50
CA ASN A 525 9.71 -5.70 20.55
C ASN A 525 10.44 -4.35 20.69
N ASP A 526 10.76 -3.69 19.57
CA ASP A 526 11.42 -2.38 19.58
C ASP A 526 10.55 -1.31 20.26
N ILE A 527 9.28 -1.21 19.89
CA ILE A 527 8.33 -0.27 20.52
C ILE A 527 8.17 -0.62 22.01
N GLU A 528 8.07 -1.91 22.37
CA GLU A 528 7.96 -2.34 23.77
C GLU A 528 9.16 -1.87 24.60
N GLN A 529 10.38 -2.00 24.07
CA GLN A 529 11.59 -1.52 24.75
C GLN A 529 11.65 0.01 24.87
N GLN A 530 11.27 0.73 23.82
CA GLN A 530 11.19 2.20 23.87
C GLN A 530 10.18 2.67 24.93
N LEU A 531 9.00 2.02 25.02
CA LEU A 531 8.00 2.34 26.04
C LEU A 531 8.49 2.01 27.45
N ARG A 532 9.24 0.90 27.64
CA ARG A 532 9.86 0.59 28.94
C ARG A 532 10.80 1.72 29.40
N VAL A 533 11.64 2.23 28.50
CA VAL A 533 12.55 3.36 28.79
C VAL A 533 11.76 4.61 29.17
N LEU A 534 10.74 4.98 28.40
CA LEU A 534 9.90 6.15 28.67
C LEU A 534 9.17 6.07 30.02
N VAL A 535 8.67 4.87 30.39
CA VAL A 535 8.06 4.64 31.71
C VAL A 535 9.08 4.78 32.84
N ILE A 536 10.31 4.26 32.66
CA ILE A 536 11.38 4.40 33.66
C ILE A 536 11.71 5.87 33.89
N GLU A 537 11.86 6.65 32.82
CA GLU A 537 12.14 8.08 32.89
C GLU A 537 11.02 8.83 33.61
N GLN A 538 9.77 8.64 33.18
CA GLN A 538 8.59 9.27 33.80
C GLN A 538 8.47 8.94 35.29
N ARG A 539 8.72 7.69 35.69
CA ARG A 539 8.64 7.28 37.09
C ARG A 539 9.81 7.81 37.92
N ARG A 540 11.01 7.88 37.35
CA ARG A 540 12.18 8.48 38.00
C ARG A 540 11.94 9.94 38.31
N ASP A 541 11.32 10.69 37.41
CA ASP A 541 11.00 12.11 37.60
C ASP A 541 9.99 12.32 38.75
N LEU A 542 9.18 11.31 39.06
CA LEU A 542 8.27 11.26 40.21
C LEU A 542 8.89 10.66 41.48
N GLY A 543 10.18 10.30 41.47
CA GLY A 543 10.87 9.64 42.58
C GLY A 543 10.40 8.21 42.85
N LEU A 544 9.84 7.52 41.85
CA LEU A 544 9.33 6.16 41.96
C LEU A 544 10.32 5.13 41.39
N ASN A 545 10.45 3.98 42.06
CA ASN A 545 11.21 2.85 41.53
C ASN A 545 10.39 2.09 40.48
N THR A 546 11.06 1.53 39.48
CA THR A 546 10.43 0.76 38.39
C THR A 546 10.92 -0.67 38.41
N MET A 547 9.99 -1.62 38.57
CA MET A 547 10.25 -3.06 38.52
C MET A 547 9.38 -3.69 37.45
N TRP A 548 9.99 -4.25 36.41
CA TRP A 548 9.27 -4.96 35.34
C TRP A 548 8.94 -6.40 35.75
N ASP A 549 7.84 -6.91 35.22
CA ASP A 549 7.42 -8.31 35.28
C ASP A 549 7.22 -8.83 33.84
N ASP A 550 8.21 -9.57 33.35
CA ASP A 550 8.23 -10.07 31.99
C ASP A 550 7.23 -11.20 31.78
N GLN A 551 6.94 -11.99 32.83
CA GLN A 551 5.91 -13.03 32.76
C GLN A 551 4.53 -12.37 32.62
N LEU A 552 4.24 -11.37 33.45
CA LEU A 552 2.99 -10.61 33.32
C LEU A 552 2.89 -9.95 31.95
N SER A 553 3.98 -9.36 31.44
CA SER A 553 4.03 -8.76 30.10
C SER A 553 3.72 -9.80 29.01
N TYR A 554 4.24 -11.02 29.13
CA TYR A 554 3.91 -12.12 28.21
C TYR A 554 2.44 -12.52 28.29
N LEU A 555 1.86 -12.60 29.50
CA LEU A 555 0.45 -12.94 29.72
C LEU A 555 -0.54 -11.93 29.13
N LEU A 556 -0.13 -10.71 28.80
CA LEU A 556 -0.98 -9.73 28.09
C LEU A 556 -1.14 -10.06 26.59
N THR A 557 -0.31 -10.94 26.03
CA THR A 557 -0.31 -11.26 24.58
C THR A 557 -1.66 -11.78 24.07
N PRO A 558 -2.35 -12.72 24.77
CA PRO A 558 -3.65 -13.22 24.34
C PRO A 558 -4.74 -12.13 24.32
N ALA A 559 -4.72 -11.19 25.29
CA ALA A 559 -5.66 -10.07 25.30
C ALA A 559 -5.49 -9.17 24.06
N LEU A 560 -4.26 -8.82 23.70
CA LEU A 560 -3.99 -8.05 22.48
C LEU A 560 -4.34 -8.82 21.19
N ALA A 561 -4.29 -10.15 21.22
CA ALA A 561 -4.81 -11.00 20.15
C ALA A 561 -6.34 -10.93 20.05
N ALA A 562 -7.03 -11.09 21.18
CA ALA A 562 -8.47 -11.01 21.26
C ALA A 562 -9.01 -9.66 20.75
N TYR A 563 -8.40 -8.54 21.15
CA TYR A 563 -8.85 -7.22 20.75
C TYR A 563 -8.75 -6.96 19.24
N GLU A 564 -7.68 -7.39 18.57
CA GLU A 564 -7.61 -7.24 17.11
C GLU A 564 -8.59 -8.19 16.40
N THR A 565 -8.70 -9.43 16.86
CA THR A 565 -9.69 -10.38 16.34
C THR A 565 -11.11 -9.83 16.45
N GLU A 566 -11.45 -9.19 17.57
CA GLU A 566 -12.75 -8.54 17.76
C GLU A 566 -12.95 -7.38 16.79
N ARG A 567 -11.93 -6.55 16.53
CA ARG A 567 -12.01 -5.47 15.54
C ARG A 567 -12.20 -5.97 14.11
N VAL A 568 -11.65 -7.13 13.77
CA VAL A 568 -11.79 -7.74 12.44
C VAL A 568 -13.12 -8.48 12.31
N THR A 569 -13.50 -9.28 13.30
CA THR A 569 -14.64 -10.23 13.18
C THR A 569 -15.94 -9.69 13.77
N GLY A 570 -15.85 -8.77 14.73
CA GLY A 570 -16.95 -8.35 15.59
C GLY A 570 -17.29 -9.35 16.70
N LEU A 571 -16.45 -10.38 16.90
CA LEU A 571 -16.65 -11.42 17.91
C LEU A 571 -15.55 -11.33 18.98
N THR A 572 -15.95 -11.32 20.25
CA THR A 572 -15.02 -11.41 21.38
C THR A 572 -14.66 -12.88 21.62
N VAL A 573 -13.36 -13.20 21.59
CA VAL A 573 -12.83 -14.57 21.76
C VAL A 573 -11.62 -14.54 22.68
N GLY A 574 -11.46 -15.54 23.56
CA GLY A 574 -10.23 -15.73 24.35
C GLY A 574 -10.11 -14.91 25.65
N ASN A 575 -11.21 -14.32 26.12
CA ASN A 575 -11.21 -13.50 27.34
C ASN A 575 -11.16 -14.35 28.62
N GLU A 576 -11.73 -15.56 28.60
CA GLU A 576 -11.79 -16.45 29.78
C GLU A 576 -10.40 -16.97 30.16
N GLU A 577 -9.67 -17.51 29.19
CA GLU A 577 -8.32 -18.06 29.39
C GLU A 577 -7.34 -16.96 29.84
N PHE A 578 -7.50 -15.74 29.30
CA PHE A 578 -6.72 -14.59 29.75
C PHE A 578 -7.03 -14.24 31.21
N GLN A 579 -8.31 -14.17 31.59
CA GLN A 579 -8.70 -13.85 32.96
C GLN A 579 -8.17 -14.89 33.96
N ASP A 580 -8.23 -16.17 33.62
CA ASP A 580 -7.74 -17.24 34.47
C ASP A 580 -6.21 -17.21 34.61
N ALA A 581 -5.48 -16.96 33.52
CA ALA A 581 -4.03 -16.78 33.57
C ALA A 581 -3.62 -15.59 34.45
N ILE A 582 -4.35 -14.47 34.39
CA ILE A 582 -4.11 -13.30 35.25
C ILE A 582 -4.42 -13.61 36.71
N LYS A 583 -5.55 -14.26 37.01
CA LYS A 583 -5.91 -14.66 38.39
C LYS A 583 -4.84 -15.57 39.00
N GLN A 584 -4.23 -16.46 38.22
CA GLN A 584 -3.12 -17.31 38.69
C GLN A 584 -1.80 -16.55 38.88
N ALA A 585 -1.54 -15.52 38.07
CA ALA A 585 -0.29 -14.75 38.12
C ALA A 585 -0.29 -13.62 39.16
N VAL A 586 -1.46 -13.25 39.67
CA VAL A 586 -1.66 -12.19 40.67
C VAL A 586 -1.83 -12.85 42.04
N PRO A 587 -0.88 -12.68 42.98
CA PRO A 587 -0.98 -13.32 44.30
C PRO A 587 -2.17 -12.80 45.12
N ASP A 588 -2.61 -13.60 46.09
CA ASP A 588 -3.66 -13.19 47.02
C ASP A 588 -3.33 -11.85 47.70
N GLY A 589 -4.35 -10.99 47.81
CA GLY A 589 -4.22 -9.63 48.35
C GLY A 589 -3.54 -8.62 47.42
N HIS A 590 -3.18 -9.00 46.19
CA HIS A 590 -2.72 -8.06 45.16
C HIS A 590 -3.87 -7.64 44.23
N THR A 591 -3.74 -6.44 43.67
CA THR A 591 -4.64 -5.89 42.66
C THR A 591 -3.94 -5.89 41.31
N PHE A 592 -4.67 -6.23 40.25
CA PHE A 592 -4.25 -6.07 38.86
C PHE A 592 -5.04 -4.96 38.19
N LYS A 593 -4.35 -4.07 37.48
CA LYS A 593 -4.95 -3.09 36.57
C LYS A 593 -4.29 -3.23 35.20
N GLY A 594 -5.09 -3.20 34.14
CA GLY A 594 -4.62 -3.26 32.76
C GLY A 594 -5.37 -2.27 31.87
N TYR A 595 -4.65 -1.64 30.94
CA TYR A 595 -5.20 -0.65 30.03
C TYR A 595 -4.74 -0.92 28.58
N PRO A 596 -5.60 -1.51 27.74
CA PRO A 596 -5.32 -1.70 26.33
C PRO A 596 -5.66 -0.45 25.51
N ILE A 597 -4.84 -0.14 24.52
CA ILE A 597 -5.04 0.96 23.58
C ILE A 597 -4.46 0.60 22.20
N GLN A 598 -5.08 1.11 21.14
CA GLN A 598 -4.66 0.87 19.76
C GLN A 598 -4.29 2.17 19.05
N PHE A 599 -3.21 2.13 18.26
CA PHE A 599 -2.75 3.20 17.40
C PHE A 599 -2.61 2.73 15.94
N SER A 600 -2.82 3.64 14.99
CA SER A 600 -2.57 3.44 13.55
C SER A 600 -1.12 3.73 13.13
N HIS A 601 -0.25 4.00 14.10
CA HIS A 601 1.15 4.37 13.90
C HIS A 601 2.07 3.60 14.83
N ARG A 602 3.38 3.65 14.53
CA ARG A 602 4.43 2.91 15.24
C ARG A 602 5.33 3.78 16.13
N ASN A 603 5.01 5.07 16.29
CA ASN A 603 5.80 5.99 17.09
C ASN A 603 5.56 5.80 18.60
N ALA A 604 6.54 5.25 19.32
CA ALA A 604 6.46 4.96 20.75
C ALA A 604 6.27 6.21 21.62
N ARG A 605 6.98 7.30 21.33
CA ARG A 605 6.88 8.56 22.11
C ARG A 605 5.49 9.19 21.99
N ARG A 606 4.96 9.25 20.77
CA ARG A 606 3.60 9.76 20.50
C ARG A 606 2.53 8.88 21.16
N ALA A 607 2.72 7.57 21.13
CA ALA A 607 1.85 6.62 21.81
C ALA A 607 1.88 6.84 23.33
N PHE A 608 3.07 6.94 23.93
CA PHE A 608 3.26 7.16 25.36
C PHE A 608 2.64 8.46 25.85
N ALA A 609 2.88 9.58 25.15
CA ALA A 609 2.27 10.87 25.48
C ALA A 609 0.73 10.81 25.42
N THR A 610 0.16 10.04 24.49
CA THR A 610 -1.29 9.83 24.43
C THR A 610 -1.79 8.96 25.58
N CYS A 611 -1.04 7.93 25.95
CA CYS A 611 -1.35 7.08 27.10
C CYS A 611 -1.40 7.89 28.40
N LEU A 612 -0.44 8.78 28.65
CA LEU A 612 -0.41 9.62 29.85
C LEU A 612 -1.58 10.61 29.96
N ARG A 613 -2.27 10.95 28.86
CA ARG A 613 -3.49 11.78 28.91
C ARG A 613 -4.72 11.01 29.38
N SER A 614 -4.66 9.68 29.43
CA SER A 614 -5.73 8.83 29.95
C SER A 614 -5.53 8.62 31.45
N PRO A 615 -6.49 9.05 32.30
CA PRO A 615 -6.36 8.90 33.75
C PRO A 615 -6.11 7.45 34.19
N VAL A 616 -6.74 6.49 33.52
CA VAL A 616 -6.60 5.05 33.83
C VAL A 616 -5.16 4.57 33.57
N CYS A 617 -4.56 5.00 32.47
CA CYS A 617 -3.20 4.61 32.12
C CYS A 617 -2.17 5.34 32.98
N GLU A 618 -2.42 6.62 33.25
CA GLU A 618 -1.63 7.43 34.16
C GLU A 618 -1.58 6.79 35.56
N GLU A 619 -2.72 6.36 36.11
CA GLU A 619 -2.77 5.63 37.39
C GLU A 619 -1.92 4.34 37.39
N ILE A 620 -1.90 3.60 36.28
CA ILE A 620 -1.10 2.38 36.14
C ILE A 620 0.39 2.73 36.12
N ILE A 621 0.80 3.71 35.31
CA ILE A 621 2.20 4.13 35.16
C ILE A 621 2.69 4.79 36.45
N HIS A 622 1.86 5.60 37.13
CA HIS A 622 2.18 6.29 38.38
C HIS A 622 1.84 5.47 39.63
N CYS A 623 1.48 4.18 39.47
CA CYS A 623 1.06 3.32 40.56
C CYS A 623 2.08 3.32 41.72
N ARG A 624 1.55 3.51 42.93
CA ARG A 624 2.25 3.48 44.21
C ARG A 624 1.65 2.37 45.08
N GLY A 625 2.49 1.68 45.84
CA GLY A 625 2.08 0.61 46.73
C GLY A 625 3.25 -0.30 47.08
N ASP A 626 2.96 -1.35 47.82
CA ASP A 626 3.94 -2.39 48.10
C ASP A 626 4.01 -3.37 46.93
N HIS A 627 5.22 -3.86 46.64
CA HIS A 627 5.45 -4.88 45.61
C HIS A 627 4.91 -4.50 44.22
N VAL A 628 4.94 -3.21 43.85
CA VAL A 628 4.52 -2.74 42.51
C VAL A 628 5.39 -3.39 41.43
N ARG A 629 4.73 -4.07 40.50
CA ARG A 629 5.32 -4.66 39.30
C ARG A 629 4.59 -4.15 38.07
N LEU A 630 5.33 -3.59 37.13
CA LEU A 630 4.81 -3.07 35.88
C LEU A 630 5.00 -4.07 34.75
N ALA A 631 4.08 -4.05 33.80
CA ALA A 631 4.12 -4.84 32.59
C ALA A 631 3.69 -3.97 31.40
N VAL A 632 4.35 -4.18 30.27
CA VAL A 632 3.95 -3.58 29.00
C VAL A 632 4.09 -4.63 27.92
N ARG A 633 3.08 -4.74 27.07
CA ARG A 633 3.11 -5.61 25.89
C ARG A 633 2.68 -4.85 24.67
N VAL A 634 3.40 -5.06 23.57
CA VAL A 634 3.08 -4.45 22.28
C VAL A 634 2.88 -5.55 21.24
N LYS A 635 1.88 -5.36 20.36
CA LYS A 635 1.67 -6.23 19.20
C LYS A 635 1.25 -5.41 17.98
N VAL A 636 2.04 -5.51 16.92
CA VAL A 636 1.79 -4.86 15.63
C VAL A 636 1.17 -5.85 14.66
N TYR A 637 0.00 -5.50 14.11
CA TYR A 637 -0.65 -6.26 13.05
C TYR A 637 -0.46 -5.54 11.71
N PRO A 638 0.08 -6.21 10.69
CA PRO A 638 0.36 -5.60 9.41
C PRO A 638 -0.89 -5.65 8.53
N TYR A 639 -1.13 -4.58 7.80
CA TYR A 639 -2.14 -4.50 6.75
C TYR A 639 -1.49 -4.03 5.44
N PRO A 640 -2.19 -4.10 4.29
CA PRO A 640 -1.66 -3.59 3.03
C PRO A 640 -1.21 -2.12 3.11
N GLU A 641 -0.39 -1.68 2.14
CA GLU A 641 0.13 -0.30 2.08
C GLU A 641 0.91 0.15 3.33
N SER A 642 1.51 -0.79 4.07
CA SER A 642 2.20 -0.52 5.34
C SER A 642 1.28 0.06 6.44
N ALA A 643 -0.05 0.02 6.26
CA ALA A 643 -0.99 0.28 7.34
C ALA A 643 -0.78 -0.75 8.46
N CYS A 644 -1.08 -0.37 9.70
CA CYS A 644 -0.92 -1.28 10.84
C CYS A 644 -1.85 -0.93 11.98
N ALA A 645 -2.20 -1.94 12.77
CA ALA A 645 -2.77 -1.76 14.10
C ALA A 645 -1.68 -2.07 15.14
N THR A 646 -1.25 -1.04 15.87
CA THR A 646 -0.29 -1.19 16.98
C THR A 646 -1.07 -1.20 18.29
N TRP A 647 -1.21 -2.38 18.88
CA TRP A 647 -1.80 -2.55 20.20
C TRP A 647 -0.75 -2.45 21.29
N ILE A 648 -1.07 -1.70 22.33
CA ILE A 648 -0.25 -1.53 23.52
C ILE A 648 -1.14 -1.82 24.73
N MET A 649 -0.64 -2.60 25.68
CA MET A 649 -1.29 -2.76 26.97
C MET A 649 -0.29 -2.50 28.09
N PHE A 650 -0.56 -1.46 28.88
CA PHE A 650 0.13 -1.23 30.15
C PHE A 650 -0.64 -1.93 31.25
N ALA A 651 0.08 -2.56 32.17
CA ALA A 651 -0.50 -3.17 33.35
C ALA A 651 0.39 -3.00 34.57
N CYS A 652 -0.23 -3.09 35.74
CA CYS A 652 0.47 -3.19 37.01
C CYS A 652 -0.18 -4.25 37.89
N LYS A 653 0.64 -4.95 38.68
CA LYS A 653 0.18 -5.65 39.87
C LYS A 653 0.86 -5.08 41.10
N TYR A 654 0.12 -4.90 42.18
CA TYR A 654 0.62 -4.31 43.41
C TYR A 654 -0.21 -4.79 44.61
N LYS A 655 0.36 -4.73 45.80
CA LYS A 655 -0.37 -4.95 47.05
C LYS A 655 -0.90 -3.60 47.53
N SER A 656 -2.21 -3.49 47.74
CA SER A 656 -2.80 -2.27 48.28
C SER A 656 -2.30 -2.04 49.70
N VAL A 657 -1.84 -0.83 49.99
CA VAL A 657 -1.57 -0.40 51.37
C VAL A 657 -2.94 -0.04 51.95
N VAL A 658 -3.36 -0.73 53.01
CA VAL A 658 -4.59 -0.42 53.75
C VAL A 658 -4.35 0.77 54.65
#